data_AF-A0A424KLN5-F1
#
_entry.id   AF-A0A424KLN5-F1
#
_cell.length_a   1.000
_cell.length_b   1.000
_cell.length_c   1.000
_cell.angle_alpha   90.00
_cell.angle_beta   90.00
_cell.angle_gamma   90.00
#
_symmetry.space_group_name_H-M   'P 1'
#
loop_
_entity.id
_entity.type
_entity.pdbx_description
1 polymer ?
#
loop_
_entity_poly.entity_id
_entity_poly.type
_entity_poly.pdbx_seq_one_letter_code
_entity_poly.pdbx_strand_id
1 'polypeptide(L)'
;MDHVQSATGGGCGSADVSSVVRNLRLKKDDFKVWRSGGCLSHDGRRLRWCLRLDLESSNLVLPSAGSLLPRDHPTGPRVLEPGMTRNDRSWRRFGPNRADFEPGRRWVFPIGLSNRYARGMNRSPLVQLLALVLVAGLRAEVATGQGPVRPNSEYLVVASERCRATDGWRQVVGALAAKHDAEMIFFAESPLEILPELRRRSPRIIGVVAMPDEAGRDRVGSLNRLFRRINDDPWLDVRWGLVTGAEWADAMEVVRTASPLVISRLLSNTPVPFQDVADGVWFDEGVAGRRMERSGGGDPREILGDREIADDFAAAFNDAPPDLLVTSGRTNEERWMLGYLFDGGRVVVGAEGDLRARRLDGTEIPLRNPGPMAMLGAGSCLLGFVPNDGVLPLAFIHDAGARQIVGYASTTWHGAGGWDVFRRFLEEPGRWTLAESTWIAQQELIRRFRDEFPGVEEFSTEGFGEREVPEFQFAISEATGMPRTDPRFKDLAGYLWDRDAIVLLGDPEWSVRMPDGPLPWSSEVRRSGDRLVIDLVVNLDLSERATPVVILEDRIAGSEVLRGKELDPVVTPDLVFLPGLRGSAAGTRHQIELIAPVANLKEEIVPPAPEAVNAALSGHLESDHPKLRVAIETSKANAGEIVAAIRGVPAEHRQDMAFLISNMPAGDLRTMPATVLLENVAAAHASFAASPWSAGVPRDVFREAVLPYAHINERRDDWRGDFTRRFRDIAHEEESQAAAVRLLNQMVYETFDVVFDSNKRLKNEQSPYQTIDQNCASCTGLSILLANACRAAGIPARIAGIPEWPTGDNHTWVEVYDPIDQQWHWIEAFGGGEYDEGWWVEKVRGIASEDSAEPRYRIWAASWSRPAGVPDRFPLWWLTDRDDPVPGIDRTKDYARRR
;
A
#
# COMPACT_ATOMS: atom_id res chain seq x y z
N MET A 1 28.81 8.47 86.02
CA MET A 1 29.96 9.31 85.60
C MET A 1 29.78 9.74 84.15
N ASP A 2 29.47 10.99 83.81
CA ASP A 2 28.28 11.83 84.10
C ASP A 2 28.32 13.03 83.12
N HIS A 3 27.27 13.81 82.81
CA HIS A 3 25.89 13.94 83.32
C HIS A 3 24.88 13.48 82.22
N VAL A 4 23.56 13.32 82.39
CA VAL A 4 22.47 13.92 83.21
C VAL A 4 22.00 15.31 82.75
N GLN A 5 20.67 15.48 82.68
CA GLN A 5 19.84 16.64 82.29
C GLN A 5 19.47 16.77 80.80
N SER A 6 18.22 17.10 80.40
CA SER A 6 16.86 16.85 80.97
C SER A 6 15.80 17.48 80.04
N ALA A 7 14.62 16.85 79.89
CA ALA A 7 13.27 17.46 79.81
C ALA A 7 12.96 18.56 78.74
N THR A 8 11.76 18.68 78.15
CA THR A 8 10.51 17.88 78.14
C THR A 8 9.60 18.40 77.01
N GLY A 9 8.75 17.53 76.44
CA GLY A 9 7.37 17.92 76.10
C GLY A 9 7.06 18.45 74.70
N GLY A 10 6.60 17.55 73.82
CA GLY A 10 5.34 17.72 73.06
C GLY A 10 5.29 18.72 71.89
N GLY A 11 5.08 18.19 70.67
CA GLY A 11 4.65 18.96 69.52
C GLY A 11 4.54 18.06 68.28
N CYS A 12 3.36 17.97 67.69
CA CYS A 12 3.17 17.24 66.43
C CYS A 12 3.52 18.16 65.25
N GLY A 13 4.37 17.70 64.32
CA GLY A 13 4.78 18.48 63.15
C GLY A 13 5.58 17.61 62.18
N SER A 14 5.13 17.57 60.93
CA SER A 14 5.79 16.82 59.86
C SER A 14 7.13 17.43 59.48
N ALA A 15 8.20 16.63 59.52
CA ALA A 15 9.53 17.04 59.07
C ALA A 15 10.21 15.94 58.24
N ASP A 16 10.37 16.26 56.97
CA ASP A 16 11.56 15.99 56.14
C ASP A 16 12.07 14.54 55.97
N VAL A 17 11.77 13.94 54.81
CA VAL A 17 12.34 12.65 54.34
C VAL A 17 13.51 12.88 53.36
N SER A 18 14.34 13.91 53.58
CA SER A 18 15.51 14.25 52.76
C SER A 18 16.73 13.31 52.91
N SER A 19 16.52 12.01 53.18
CA SER A 19 17.60 11.06 53.51
C SER A 19 17.57 9.71 52.78
N VAL A 20 16.47 9.31 52.14
CA VAL A 20 16.36 7.97 51.50
C VAL A 20 16.68 7.97 50.00
N VAL A 21 16.53 9.09 49.30
CA VAL A 21 16.76 9.19 47.83
C VAL A 21 18.26 9.38 47.49
N ARG A 22 19.13 8.49 47.99
CA ARG A 22 20.57 8.44 47.68
C ARG A 22 21.13 7.03 47.61
N ASN A 23 20.62 6.18 46.71
CA ASN A 23 21.41 5.05 46.18
C ASN A 23 20.96 4.44 44.83
N LEU A 24 20.16 5.16 44.02
CA LEU A 24 19.92 4.81 42.60
C LEU A 24 20.61 5.82 41.67
N ARG A 25 21.95 5.82 41.71
CA ARG A 25 22.77 6.33 40.60
C ARG A 25 23.16 5.17 39.70
N LEU A 26 22.33 4.89 38.69
CA LEU A 26 22.73 4.04 37.57
C LEU A 26 24.02 4.61 36.97
N LYS A 27 25.03 3.75 36.77
CA LYS A 27 26.30 4.17 36.18
C LYS A 27 26.20 4.16 34.66
N LYS A 28 27.01 5.00 34.01
CA LYS A 28 27.00 5.25 32.56
C LYS A 28 27.63 4.11 31.72
N ASP A 29 27.47 2.86 32.16
CA ASP A 29 28.10 1.67 31.59
C ASP A 29 27.12 0.54 31.25
N ASP A 30 25.96 0.45 31.93
CA ASP A 30 25.04 -0.70 31.82
C ASP A 30 24.04 -0.62 30.63
N PHE A 31 24.03 0.49 29.88
CA PHE A 31 23.32 0.61 28.58
C PHE A 31 24.28 0.95 27.43
N LYS A 32 25.28 0.09 27.23
CA LYS A 32 26.02 0.01 25.96
C LYS A 32 25.33 -0.97 25.04
N VAL A 33 24.78 -0.48 23.93
CA VAL A 33 24.37 -1.32 22.79
C VAL A 33 25.60 -2.11 22.34
N TRP A 34 25.60 -3.43 22.58
CA TRP A 34 26.76 -4.26 22.27
C TRP A 34 26.93 -4.42 20.76
N ARG A 35 28.19 -4.29 20.32
CA ARG A 35 28.57 -4.29 18.91
C ARG A 35 28.31 -5.66 18.28
N SER A 36 27.68 -5.67 17.11
CA SER A 36 27.69 -6.81 16.19
C SER A 36 29.12 -7.05 15.69
N GLY A 37 29.83 -7.95 16.37
CA GLY A 37 31.24 -8.26 16.08
C GLY A 37 31.42 -9.02 14.78
N GLY A 38 31.64 -8.31 13.67
CA GLY A 38 32.15 -8.89 12.44
C GLY A 38 33.57 -9.43 12.65
N CYS A 39 33.74 -10.75 12.63
CA CYS A 39 35.03 -11.39 12.88
C CYS A 39 35.76 -11.73 11.57
N LEU A 40 36.81 -10.94 11.23
CA LEU A 40 37.75 -11.30 10.17
C LEU A 40 39.21 -11.11 10.60
N SER A 41 39.87 -12.24 10.87
CA SER A 41 41.32 -12.51 10.71
C SER A 41 42.35 -11.69 11.51
N HIS A 42 43.18 -12.38 12.32
CA HIS A 42 44.62 -12.62 12.04
C HIS A 42 45.37 -13.19 13.27
N ASP A 43 45.94 -14.39 13.15
CA ASP A 43 47.39 -14.60 13.00
C ASP A 43 47.62 -16.04 12.47
N GLY A 44 48.80 -16.37 11.94
CA GLY A 44 49.03 -17.68 11.36
C GLY A 44 50.51 -18.10 11.24
N ARG A 45 50.82 -19.34 11.66
CA ARG A 45 52.12 -19.99 11.43
C ARG A 45 52.04 -21.53 11.28
N ARG A 46 52.07 -21.95 10.00
CA ARG A 46 52.75 -23.14 9.43
C ARG A 46 52.43 -24.56 9.96
N LEU A 47 51.78 -25.37 9.09
CA LEU A 47 51.95 -26.81 8.72
C LEU A 47 50.86 -27.05 7.60
N ARG A 48 50.94 -27.80 6.49
CA ARG A 48 51.92 -28.72 5.84
C ARG A 48 52.22 -30.01 6.61
N TRP A 49 52.23 -31.23 6.07
CA TRP A 49 52.10 -31.77 4.70
C TRP A 49 51.27 -33.09 4.75
N CYS A 50 50.75 -33.71 3.68
CA CYS A 50 50.19 -33.30 2.36
C CYS A 50 49.63 -34.57 1.66
N LEU A 51 49.09 -34.43 0.43
CA LEU A 51 48.87 -35.48 -0.59
C LEU A 51 47.98 -36.72 -0.27
N ARG A 52 46.76 -36.72 -0.83
CA ARG A 52 46.36 -37.56 -2.00
C ARG A 52 46.91 -39.00 -2.07
N LEU A 53 46.06 -40.01 -1.91
CA LEU A 53 45.85 -41.15 -2.84
C LEU A 53 44.73 -42.10 -2.36
N ASP A 54 44.20 -42.91 -3.27
CA ASP A 54 43.20 -43.97 -3.05
C ASP A 54 43.84 -45.37 -2.87
N LEU A 55 42.98 -46.35 -2.52
CA LEU A 55 43.11 -47.82 -2.59
C LEU A 55 43.56 -48.62 -1.34
N GLU A 56 42.65 -49.51 -0.94
CA GLU A 56 42.83 -50.89 -0.41
C GLU A 56 43.67 -51.16 0.86
N SER A 57 43.03 -51.74 1.90
CA SER A 57 43.27 -53.16 2.22
C SER A 57 42.26 -53.79 3.21
N SER A 58 41.66 -54.87 2.70
CA SER A 58 40.93 -56.02 3.25
C SER A 58 41.20 -56.53 4.68
N ASN A 59 40.15 -57.15 5.26
CA ASN A 59 40.17 -58.36 6.13
C ASN A 59 40.72 -58.23 7.60
N LEU A 60 40.41 -59.10 8.57
CA LEU A 60 39.60 -60.35 8.63
C LEU A 60 39.19 -60.68 10.10
N VAL A 61 37.94 -61.12 10.37
CA VAL A 61 37.58 -62.18 11.35
C VAL A 61 36.27 -62.87 10.91
N LEU A 62 36.17 -64.19 11.11
CA LEU A 62 35.01 -65.09 10.93
C LEU A 62 35.03 -66.11 12.11
N PRO A 63 33.96 -66.88 12.49
CA PRO A 63 33.37 -67.89 11.56
C PRO A 63 31.91 -68.45 11.79
N SER A 64 31.24 -68.83 10.68
CA SER A 64 30.53 -70.12 10.41
C SER A 64 29.28 -70.60 11.20
N ALA A 65 28.42 -71.53 10.72
CA ALA A 65 27.97 -71.95 9.36
C ALA A 65 26.88 -73.07 9.42
N GLY A 66 26.08 -73.27 8.34
CA GLY A 66 25.21 -74.45 8.06
C GLY A 66 23.78 -74.10 7.57
N SER A 67 23.39 -74.29 6.28
CA SER A 67 23.02 -75.54 5.54
C SER A 67 21.49 -75.84 5.57
N LEU A 68 20.80 -76.34 4.52
CA LEU A 68 21.23 -76.90 3.23
C LEU A 68 20.26 -76.61 2.02
N LEU A 69 19.53 -77.59 1.44
CA LEU A 69 18.79 -77.58 0.13
C LEU A 69 17.66 -78.68 0.12
N PRO A 70 16.72 -78.87 -0.87
CA PRO A 70 16.85 -78.73 -2.34
C PRO A 70 15.64 -78.10 -3.13
N ARG A 71 15.38 -78.53 -4.39
CA ARG A 71 14.77 -77.79 -5.54
C ARG A 71 13.40 -78.33 -6.05
N ASP A 72 12.72 -77.59 -6.95
CA ASP A 72 12.44 -78.01 -8.36
C ASP A 72 11.84 -76.90 -9.29
N HIS A 73 11.39 -77.24 -10.52
CA HIS A 73 11.23 -76.41 -11.76
C HIS A 73 9.98 -76.88 -12.61
N PRO A 74 9.62 -76.38 -13.83
CA PRO A 74 9.93 -75.14 -14.61
C PRO A 74 8.72 -74.50 -15.40
N THR A 75 9.01 -73.54 -16.33
CA THR A 75 8.25 -73.06 -17.53
C THR A 75 7.41 -71.74 -17.50
N GLY A 76 7.26 -71.09 -18.67
CA GLY A 76 6.57 -69.80 -18.98
C GLY A 76 6.01 -69.84 -20.43
N PRO A 77 6.00 -68.78 -21.30
CA PRO A 77 6.36 -67.34 -21.14
C PRO A 77 5.39 -66.32 -21.89
N ARG A 78 5.85 -65.07 -22.17
CA ARG A 78 5.30 -63.98 -23.08
C ARG A 78 4.19 -63.03 -22.54
N VAL A 79 4.04 -61.76 -22.97
CA VAL A 79 4.96 -60.69 -23.50
C VAL A 79 4.22 -59.31 -23.61
N LEU A 80 4.96 -58.18 -23.60
CA LEU A 80 4.58 -56.77 -23.98
C LEU A 80 3.70 -55.88 -23.07
N GLU A 81 3.90 -54.57 -23.25
CA GLU A 81 3.25 -53.38 -22.62
C GLU A 81 2.27 -52.68 -23.62
N PRO A 82 1.82 -51.43 -23.42
CA PRO A 82 1.05 -50.82 -22.30
C PRO A 82 -0.29 -50.17 -22.76
N GLY A 83 -1.17 -49.72 -21.84
CA GLY A 83 -2.20 -48.74 -22.23
C GLY A 83 -3.38 -48.40 -21.30
N MET A 84 -3.83 -47.15 -21.43
CA MET A 84 -5.23 -46.63 -21.44
C MET A 84 -6.17 -46.59 -20.19
N THR A 85 -6.34 -45.34 -19.69
CA THR A 85 -7.61 -44.58 -19.50
C THR A 85 -8.78 -45.00 -18.57
N ARG A 86 -9.38 -43.94 -17.96
CA ARG A 86 -10.82 -43.59 -17.81
C ARG A 86 -11.66 -44.02 -16.57
N ASN A 87 -12.39 -43.00 -16.07
CA ASN A 87 -13.75 -42.98 -15.50
C ASN A 87 -14.14 -43.79 -14.24
N ASP A 88 -14.68 -43.06 -13.25
CA ASP A 88 -16.10 -43.13 -12.78
C ASP A 88 -16.41 -41.80 -12.02
N ARG A 89 -17.61 -41.17 -11.96
CA ARG A 89 -19.01 -41.58 -11.66
C ARG A 89 -19.18 -42.03 -10.19
N SER A 90 -20.27 -41.74 -9.47
CA SER A 90 -21.65 -41.39 -9.87
C SER A 90 -22.41 -40.56 -8.81
N TRP A 91 -23.51 -39.90 -9.23
CA TRP A 91 -24.54 -39.36 -8.33
C TRP A 91 -25.62 -40.42 -8.00
N ARG A 92 -26.42 -40.21 -6.94
CA ARG A 92 -27.68 -40.94 -6.70
C ARG A 92 -28.85 -39.99 -6.36
N ARG A 93 -30.05 -40.39 -6.76
CA ARG A 93 -31.37 -39.77 -6.45
C ARG A 93 -32.22 -40.75 -5.64
N PHE A 94 -33.22 -40.23 -4.91
CA PHE A 94 -34.56 -40.82 -4.80
C PHE A 94 -35.62 -39.71 -4.81
N GLY A 95 -36.91 -40.03 -4.96
CA GLY A 95 -37.98 -39.06 -5.29
C GLY A 95 -39.31 -39.24 -4.53
N PRO A 96 -40.48 -39.23 -5.22
CA PRO A 96 -41.29 -37.99 -5.22
C PRO A 96 -42.83 -38.17 -5.09
N ASN A 97 -43.54 -37.05 -4.95
CA ASN A 97 -44.94 -36.80 -5.41
C ASN A 97 -45.09 -35.25 -5.59
N ARG A 98 -45.68 -34.69 -6.66
CA ARG A 98 -47.11 -34.65 -7.07
C ARG A 98 -48.01 -33.92 -6.05
N ALA A 99 -48.95 -33.04 -6.44
CA ALA A 99 -49.36 -32.58 -7.78
C ALA A 99 -50.21 -31.27 -7.70
N ASP A 100 -50.56 -30.52 -8.76
CA ASP A 100 -49.96 -30.17 -10.09
C ASP A 100 -50.96 -29.14 -10.75
N PHE A 101 -50.56 -27.94 -11.24
CA PHE A 101 -51.46 -27.06 -12.05
C PHE A 101 -50.74 -26.01 -12.95
N GLU A 102 -51.26 -25.84 -14.17
CA GLU A 102 -50.84 -24.94 -15.27
C GLU A 102 -52.07 -24.14 -15.83
N PRO A 103 -51.96 -23.24 -16.84
CA PRO A 103 -50.99 -22.16 -17.02
C PRO A 103 -51.61 -20.81 -17.51
N GLY A 104 -50.85 -19.72 -17.33
CA GLY A 104 -50.62 -18.62 -18.28
C GLY A 104 -51.77 -17.85 -19.01
N ARG A 105 -51.71 -16.51 -18.94
CA ARG A 105 -51.99 -15.58 -20.08
C ARG A 105 -51.34 -14.21 -19.87
N ARG A 106 -50.70 -13.65 -20.91
CA ARG A 106 -50.33 -12.22 -21.02
C ARG A 106 -51.52 -11.42 -21.59
N TRP A 107 -51.56 -10.10 -21.36
CA TRP A 107 -51.52 -9.03 -22.40
C TRP A 107 -51.96 -7.65 -21.86
N VAL A 108 -50.99 -6.73 -21.75
CA VAL A 108 -51.03 -5.26 -22.00
C VAL A 108 -51.95 -4.29 -21.19
N PHE A 109 -51.38 -3.10 -20.94
CA PHE A 109 -51.93 -1.87 -20.33
C PHE A 109 -53.18 -1.29 -21.06
N PRO A 110 -53.96 -0.41 -20.39
CA PRO A 110 -53.70 1.03 -20.61
C PRO A 110 -53.83 1.96 -19.36
N ILE A 111 -53.30 3.17 -19.55
CA ILE A 111 -53.31 4.36 -18.67
C ILE A 111 -54.74 4.91 -18.47
N GLY A 112 -55.08 5.51 -17.30
CA GLY A 112 -56.48 5.93 -17.02
C GLY A 112 -56.76 6.94 -15.87
N LEU A 113 -56.09 8.09 -15.86
CA LEU A 113 -56.56 9.42 -15.34
C LEU A 113 -57.57 9.57 -14.15
N SER A 114 -57.17 10.48 -13.24
CA SER A 114 -57.96 11.60 -12.65
C SER A 114 -58.80 11.45 -11.35
N ASN A 115 -58.28 12.08 -10.28
CA ASN A 115 -58.88 13.21 -9.54
C ASN A 115 -60.43 13.29 -9.34
N ARG A 116 -60.90 13.11 -8.08
CA ARG A 116 -61.45 14.20 -7.23
C ARG A 116 -61.91 13.76 -5.81
N TYR A 117 -61.69 14.65 -4.83
CA TYR A 117 -62.59 15.13 -3.76
C TYR A 117 -63.89 14.33 -3.41
N ALA A 118 -64.34 14.19 -2.14
CA ALA A 118 -63.94 14.87 -0.90
C ALA A 118 -64.35 14.14 0.42
N ARG A 119 -63.69 14.55 1.53
CA ARG A 119 -64.20 14.72 2.92
C ARG A 119 -65.17 13.66 3.50
N GLY A 120 -64.60 12.73 4.28
CA GLY A 120 -64.58 12.87 5.74
C GLY A 120 -65.65 12.17 6.60
N MET A 121 -65.20 11.44 7.62
CA MET A 121 -65.88 11.26 8.91
C MET A 121 -64.87 11.01 10.05
N ASN A 122 -65.34 11.03 11.29
CA ASN A 122 -64.53 11.28 12.50
C ASN A 122 -63.51 10.17 12.89
N ARG A 123 -62.49 10.61 13.63
CA ARG A 123 -61.44 9.76 14.24
C ARG A 123 -61.97 9.00 15.47
N SER A 124 -61.54 7.75 15.64
CA SER A 124 -61.53 7.05 16.93
C SER A 124 -60.10 7.03 17.49
N PRO A 125 -59.85 7.37 18.77
CA PRO A 125 -58.49 7.41 19.31
C PRO A 125 -57.75 6.07 19.34
N LEU A 126 -58.47 4.94 19.47
CA LEU A 126 -57.87 3.62 19.68
C LEU A 126 -57.02 3.12 18.49
N VAL A 127 -57.36 3.52 17.26
CA VAL A 127 -56.72 2.97 16.05
C VAL A 127 -55.31 3.55 15.84
N GLN A 128 -55.03 4.76 16.31
CA GLN A 128 -53.68 5.34 16.21
C GLN A 128 -52.71 4.75 17.25
N LEU A 129 -53.19 4.15 18.34
CA LEU A 129 -52.32 3.60 19.38
C LEU A 129 -51.68 2.26 18.97
N LEU A 130 -52.42 1.37 18.30
CA LEU A 130 -51.85 0.12 17.78
C LEU A 130 -50.86 0.34 16.63
N ALA A 131 -51.08 1.37 15.80
CA ALA A 131 -50.19 1.70 14.68
C ALA A 131 -48.79 2.15 15.12
N LEU A 132 -48.64 2.68 16.36
CA LEU A 132 -47.34 3.09 16.91
C LEU A 132 -46.54 1.93 17.54
N VAL A 133 -47.18 0.80 17.88
CA VAL A 133 -46.50 -0.35 18.49
C VAL A 133 -45.94 -1.32 17.44
N LEU A 134 -46.62 -1.46 16.29
CA LEU A 134 -46.23 -2.42 15.24
C LEU A 134 -45.22 -1.90 14.21
N VAL A 135 -44.82 -0.63 14.27
CA VAL A 135 -43.67 -0.09 13.48
C VAL A 135 -42.37 -0.08 14.30
N ALA A 136 -42.44 -0.34 15.61
CA ALA A 136 -41.26 -0.45 16.49
C ALA A 136 -40.58 -1.83 16.45
N GLY A 137 -41.17 -2.82 15.76
CA GLY A 137 -40.83 -4.25 15.90
C GLY A 137 -40.28 -4.94 14.66
N LEU A 138 -39.62 -4.22 13.73
CA LEU A 138 -38.88 -4.84 12.60
C LEU A 138 -37.87 -3.86 11.97
N ARG A 139 -36.94 -3.34 12.78
CA ARG A 139 -35.64 -2.88 12.27
C ARG A 139 -34.66 -4.03 12.44
N ALA A 140 -34.01 -4.45 11.36
CA ALA A 140 -32.81 -5.28 11.46
C ALA A 140 -31.71 -4.44 12.14
N GLU A 141 -30.94 -5.04 13.04
CA GLU A 141 -29.88 -4.37 13.77
C GLU A 141 -28.64 -4.17 12.89
N VAL A 142 -28.73 -3.21 11.97
CA VAL A 142 -27.53 -2.50 11.52
C VAL A 142 -26.99 -1.77 12.75
N ALA A 143 -25.92 -2.31 13.35
CA ALA A 143 -25.28 -1.75 14.52
C ALA A 143 -24.72 -0.36 14.21
N THR A 144 -25.51 0.68 14.50
CA THR A 144 -25.09 2.08 14.40
C THR A 144 -24.02 2.35 15.45
N GLY A 145 -22.81 2.67 15.02
CA GLY A 145 -21.68 2.98 15.91
C GLY A 145 -22.06 4.06 16.93
N GLN A 146 -21.75 3.83 18.20
CA GLN A 146 -22.18 4.72 19.28
C GLN A 146 -21.26 5.95 19.39
N GLY A 147 -21.55 6.96 18.59
CA GLY A 147 -20.97 8.29 18.69
C GLY A 147 -21.71 9.28 17.77
N PRO A 148 -21.70 10.59 18.07
CA PRO A 148 -22.08 11.59 17.09
C PRO A 148 -21.06 11.58 15.95
N VAL A 149 -21.53 11.46 14.70
CA VAL A 149 -20.70 11.68 13.50
C VAL A 149 -20.06 13.07 13.61
N ARG A 150 -18.75 13.14 13.47
CA ARG A 150 -17.98 14.40 13.54
C ARG A 150 -17.53 14.77 12.13
N PRO A 151 -17.92 15.95 11.60
CA PRO A 151 -17.35 16.47 10.37
C PRO A 151 -15.84 16.67 10.48
N ASN A 152 -15.04 15.82 9.85
CA ASN A 152 -13.59 15.94 9.80
C ASN A 152 -13.11 16.13 8.35
N SER A 153 -13.04 17.39 7.91
CA SER A 153 -12.54 17.77 6.58
C SER A 153 -11.04 17.57 6.37
N GLU A 154 -10.29 17.21 7.41
CA GLU A 154 -8.86 16.88 7.33
C GLU A 154 -8.59 15.37 7.19
N TYR A 155 -9.64 14.54 7.39
CA TYR A 155 -9.60 13.09 7.27
C TYR A 155 -10.03 12.64 5.87
N LEU A 156 -9.32 11.66 5.32
CA LEU A 156 -9.68 10.98 4.08
C LEU A 156 -9.66 9.46 4.25
N VAL A 157 -10.64 8.77 3.66
CA VAL A 157 -10.62 7.31 3.53
C VAL A 157 -10.03 6.91 2.18
N VAL A 158 -9.04 6.03 2.19
CA VAL A 158 -8.37 5.49 1.01
C VAL A 158 -8.53 3.96 0.99
N ALA A 159 -8.90 3.38 -0.15
CA ALA A 159 -8.97 1.93 -0.33
C ALA A 159 -8.64 1.54 -1.79
N SER A 160 -8.49 0.24 -2.08
CA SER A 160 -8.49 -0.21 -3.47
C SER A 160 -9.92 -0.30 -4.02
N GLU A 161 -10.08 -0.22 -5.35
CA GLU A 161 -11.33 -0.58 -6.02
C GLU A 161 -11.70 -2.06 -5.76
N ARG A 162 -10.72 -2.91 -5.43
CA ARG A 162 -10.94 -4.30 -4.98
C ARG A 162 -11.63 -4.35 -3.61
N CYS A 163 -11.16 -3.59 -2.62
CA CYS A 163 -11.85 -3.40 -1.33
C CYS A 163 -13.27 -2.88 -1.50
N ARG A 164 -13.48 -1.96 -2.45
CA ARG A 164 -14.79 -1.38 -2.78
C ARG A 164 -15.72 -2.37 -3.49
N ALA A 165 -15.18 -3.29 -4.28
CA ALA A 165 -15.96 -4.32 -4.95
C ALA A 165 -16.44 -5.41 -3.96
N THR A 166 -15.57 -5.87 -3.07
CA THR A 166 -15.86 -6.95 -2.11
C THR A 166 -16.87 -6.52 -1.03
N ASP A 167 -18.03 -7.17 -0.98
CA ASP A 167 -19.21 -6.73 -0.19
C ASP A 167 -18.96 -6.42 1.30
N GLY A 168 -18.16 -7.23 2.00
CA GLY A 168 -17.81 -7.01 3.41
C GLY A 168 -16.86 -5.83 3.60
N TRP A 169 -15.78 -5.79 2.82
CA TRP A 169 -14.78 -4.72 2.87
C TRP A 169 -15.34 -3.36 2.40
N ARG A 170 -16.26 -3.35 1.43
CA ARG A 170 -17.02 -2.14 1.05
C ARG A 170 -17.78 -1.54 2.23
N GLN A 171 -18.28 -2.37 3.15
CA GLN A 171 -18.93 -1.90 4.37
C GLN A 171 -17.91 -1.32 5.37
N VAL A 172 -16.71 -1.90 5.50
CA VAL A 172 -15.63 -1.35 6.33
C VAL A 172 -15.23 0.05 5.83
N VAL A 173 -15.00 0.21 4.53
CA VAL A 173 -14.72 1.52 3.89
C VAL A 173 -15.83 2.52 4.18
N GLY A 174 -17.09 2.15 3.89
CA GLY A 174 -18.24 3.04 4.08
C GLY A 174 -18.50 3.40 5.56
N ALA A 175 -18.22 2.48 6.48
CA ALA A 175 -18.35 2.72 7.92
C ALA A 175 -17.26 3.65 8.44
N LEU A 176 -16.01 3.53 7.99
CA LEU A 176 -14.92 4.43 8.37
C LEU A 176 -15.16 5.85 7.84
N ALA A 177 -15.66 5.96 6.60
CA ALA A 177 -16.06 7.23 6.03
C ALA A 177 -17.21 7.88 6.82
N ALA A 178 -18.25 7.10 7.13
CA ALA A 178 -19.41 7.57 7.91
C ALA A 178 -19.08 7.92 9.37
N LYS A 179 -18.03 7.34 9.97
CA LYS A 179 -17.56 7.65 11.33
C LYS A 179 -17.03 9.10 11.43
N HIS A 180 -16.30 9.53 10.39
CA HIS A 180 -15.56 10.79 10.35
C HIS A 180 -16.14 11.83 9.37
N ASP A 181 -17.32 11.56 8.79
CA ASP A 181 -17.95 12.34 7.69
C ASP A 181 -17.00 12.56 6.50
N ALA A 182 -16.09 11.62 6.28
CA ALA A 182 -14.94 11.77 5.39
C ALA A 182 -15.27 11.34 3.95
N GLU A 183 -14.61 11.98 2.98
CA GLU A 183 -14.65 11.51 1.59
C GLU A 183 -13.88 10.19 1.41
N MET A 184 -14.23 9.44 0.37
CA MET A 184 -13.62 8.16 0.00
C MET A 184 -12.93 8.28 -1.36
N ILE A 185 -11.69 7.81 -1.44
CA ILE A 185 -10.89 7.77 -2.66
C ILE A 185 -10.38 6.35 -2.90
N PHE A 186 -10.33 5.97 -4.17
CA PHE A 186 -10.01 4.62 -4.61
C PHE A 186 -8.88 4.62 -5.65
N PHE A 187 -7.98 3.64 -5.57
CA PHE A 187 -7.00 3.30 -6.60
C PHE A 187 -7.30 1.90 -7.17
N ALA A 188 -6.94 1.65 -8.43
CA ALA A 188 -7.12 0.33 -9.05
C ALA A 188 -6.04 -0.66 -8.58
N GLU A 189 -4.76 -0.29 -8.73
CA GLU A 189 -3.62 -1.20 -8.54
C GLU A 189 -2.59 -0.57 -7.58
N SER A 190 -2.13 0.65 -7.88
CA SER A 190 -1.08 1.38 -7.15
C SER A 190 -1.60 2.59 -6.37
N PRO A 191 -1.18 2.82 -5.10
CA PRO A 191 -1.52 4.03 -4.36
C PRO A 191 -1.00 5.31 -5.02
N LEU A 192 -0.03 5.23 -5.93
CA LEU A 192 0.48 6.40 -6.68
C LEU A 192 -0.57 7.01 -7.61
N GLU A 193 -1.59 6.25 -8.03
CA GLU A 193 -2.69 6.73 -8.88
C GLU A 193 -3.46 7.91 -8.23
N ILE A 194 -3.55 7.92 -6.90
CA ILE A 194 -4.29 8.95 -6.15
C ILE A 194 -3.41 10.12 -5.73
N LEU A 195 -2.13 10.16 -6.10
CA LEU A 195 -1.24 11.27 -5.73
C LEU A 195 -1.76 12.66 -6.19
N PRO A 196 -2.26 12.87 -7.43
CA PRO A 196 -2.83 14.17 -7.83
C PRO A 196 -4.08 14.57 -7.03
N GLU A 197 -4.83 13.57 -6.56
CA GLU A 197 -6.03 13.74 -5.75
C GLU A 197 -5.67 14.10 -4.30
N LEU A 198 -4.63 13.46 -3.75
CA LEU A 198 -4.06 13.80 -2.44
C LEU A 198 -3.44 15.20 -2.44
N ARG A 199 -2.61 15.54 -3.44
CA ARG A 199 -2.01 16.88 -3.59
C ARG A 199 -3.06 17.99 -3.53
N ARG A 200 -4.12 17.87 -4.34
CA ARG A 200 -5.23 18.85 -4.39
C ARG A 200 -6.04 18.96 -3.09
N ARG A 201 -6.10 17.90 -2.29
CA ARG A 201 -6.86 17.89 -1.03
C ARG A 201 -6.02 18.29 0.18
N SER A 202 -4.72 18.01 0.12
CA SER A 202 -3.75 18.16 1.21
C SER A 202 -4.33 17.75 2.58
N PRO A 203 -4.85 16.51 2.72
CA PRO A 203 -5.35 16.02 4.00
C PRO A 203 -4.24 16.02 5.06
N ARG A 204 -4.62 15.89 6.33
CA ARG A 204 -3.70 15.72 7.45
C ARG A 204 -3.82 14.33 8.08
N ILE A 205 -4.94 13.65 7.86
CA ILE A 205 -5.22 12.31 8.41
C ILE A 205 -5.72 11.40 7.28
N ILE A 206 -5.20 10.16 7.19
CA ILE A 206 -5.69 9.16 6.24
C ILE A 206 -5.96 7.81 6.91
N GLY A 207 -7.21 7.36 6.84
CA GLY A 207 -7.58 5.98 7.13
C GLY A 207 -7.49 5.14 5.86
N VAL A 208 -6.48 4.27 5.77
CA VAL A 208 -6.36 3.31 4.67
C VAL A 208 -7.09 2.03 5.04
N VAL A 209 -8.01 1.56 4.20
CA VAL A 209 -8.67 0.26 4.36
C VAL A 209 -8.11 -0.73 3.33
N ALA A 210 -7.64 -1.89 3.80
CA ALA A 210 -7.07 -2.94 2.95
C ALA A 210 -7.53 -4.32 3.41
N MET A 211 -7.76 -5.23 2.45
CA MET A 211 -7.86 -6.66 2.76
C MET A 211 -6.48 -7.19 3.22
N PRO A 212 -6.40 -8.28 4.01
CA PRO A 212 -5.13 -8.74 4.57
C PRO A 212 -4.08 -9.12 3.51
N ASP A 213 -4.49 -9.62 2.35
CA ASP A 213 -3.61 -9.89 1.20
C ASP A 213 -3.19 -8.62 0.42
N GLU A 214 -3.80 -7.47 0.70
CA GLU A 214 -3.38 -6.16 0.19
C GLU A 214 -2.51 -5.37 1.19
N ALA A 215 -2.40 -5.82 2.44
CA ALA A 215 -1.81 -5.10 3.57
C ALA A 215 -0.29 -5.36 3.78
N GLY A 216 0.35 -6.05 2.83
CA GLY A 216 1.75 -6.46 2.93
C GLY A 216 2.77 -5.32 2.89
N ARG A 217 4.05 -5.70 3.06
CA ARG A 217 5.20 -4.77 3.14
C ARG A 217 5.28 -3.79 1.97
N ASP A 218 5.00 -4.22 0.75
CA ASP A 218 5.04 -3.32 -0.42
C ASP A 218 3.94 -2.26 -0.38
N ARG A 219 2.76 -2.60 0.16
CA ARG A 219 1.68 -1.63 0.40
C ARG A 219 2.06 -0.65 1.52
N VAL A 220 2.53 -1.14 2.67
CA VAL A 220 2.96 -0.28 3.79
C VAL A 220 4.08 0.67 3.37
N GLY A 221 5.10 0.17 2.67
CA GLY A 221 6.19 0.98 2.14
C GLY A 221 5.74 1.98 1.08
N SER A 222 4.93 1.57 0.10
CA SER A 222 4.45 2.48 -0.96
C SER A 222 3.52 3.56 -0.42
N LEU A 223 2.73 3.28 0.62
CA LEU A 223 1.96 4.30 1.35
C LEU A 223 2.88 5.26 2.12
N ASN A 224 3.85 4.74 2.89
CA ASN A 224 4.85 5.57 3.58
C ASN A 224 5.65 6.47 2.62
N ARG A 225 5.92 6.03 1.38
CA ARG A 225 6.56 6.87 0.33
C ARG A 225 5.58 7.83 -0.37
N LEU A 226 4.34 7.41 -0.65
CA LEU A 226 3.29 8.26 -1.23
C LEU A 226 3.00 9.48 -0.33
N PHE A 227 2.96 9.23 0.97
CA PHE A 227 2.63 10.22 1.99
C PHE A 227 3.79 11.15 2.37
N ARG A 228 4.95 11.06 1.70
CA ARG A 228 6.04 12.06 1.74
C ARG A 228 6.20 12.77 0.39
N ARG A 229 5.09 12.93 -0.34
CA ARG A 229 5.02 13.47 -1.71
C ARG A 229 3.74 14.28 -1.94
N ILE A 230 2.91 14.53 -0.93
CA ILE A 230 1.67 15.32 -1.06
C ILE A 230 2.02 16.81 -1.18
N ASN A 231 3.18 17.24 -0.68
CA ASN A 231 3.90 18.40 -1.20
C ASN A 231 5.29 17.98 -1.75
N ASP A 232 6.18 18.94 -1.99
CA ASP A 232 7.55 18.72 -2.48
C ASP A 232 8.60 18.97 -1.37
N ASP A 233 8.31 18.54 -0.13
CA ASP A 233 9.21 18.52 1.03
C ASP A 233 9.43 17.06 1.55
N PRO A 234 10.37 16.82 2.49
CA PRO A 234 10.78 15.46 2.89
C PRO A 234 9.91 14.81 3.98
N TRP A 235 8.96 15.55 4.58
CA TRP A 235 8.24 15.15 5.78
C TRP A 235 7.06 14.22 5.47
N LEU A 236 6.50 13.58 6.51
CA LEU A 236 5.32 12.73 6.38
C LEU A 236 4.03 13.58 6.49
N ASP A 237 3.43 13.87 5.34
CA ASP A 237 2.32 14.80 5.14
C ASP A 237 1.01 14.41 5.85
N VAL A 238 0.88 13.17 6.33
CA VAL A 238 -0.35 12.68 6.98
C VAL A 238 -0.06 11.78 8.17
N ARG A 239 -0.83 11.96 9.24
CA ARG A 239 -1.05 10.94 10.28
C ARG A 239 -1.93 9.85 9.68
N TRP A 240 -1.37 8.67 9.40
CA TRP A 240 -2.10 7.61 8.72
C TRP A 240 -2.16 6.31 9.53
N GLY A 241 -3.15 5.47 9.21
CA GLY A 241 -3.30 4.14 9.81
C GLY A 241 -3.99 3.15 8.86
N LEU A 242 -3.72 1.86 9.05
CA LEU A 242 -4.15 0.77 8.20
C LEU A 242 -5.24 -0.06 8.89
N VAL A 243 -6.49 0.17 8.51
CA VAL A 243 -7.66 -0.58 8.98
C VAL A 243 -7.78 -1.88 8.20
N THR A 244 -7.48 -2.99 8.87
CA THR A 244 -7.54 -4.36 8.32
C THR A 244 -7.90 -5.37 9.42
N GLY A 245 -7.90 -6.67 9.10
CA GLY A 245 -8.45 -7.76 9.90
C GLY A 245 -8.25 -9.11 9.19
N ALA A 246 -8.39 -10.25 9.89
CA ALA A 246 -8.35 -11.56 9.23
C ALA A 246 -9.58 -11.74 8.34
N GLU A 247 -10.75 -11.36 8.86
CA GLU A 247 -11.94 -11.09 8.07
C GLU A 247 -12.42 -9.63 8.17
N TRP A 248 -13.35 -9.27 7.28
CA TRP A 248 -13.95 -7.94 7.26
C TRP A 248 -14.74 -7.62 8.54
N ALA A 249 -15.15 -8.62 9.32
CA ALA A 249 -15.82 -8.45 10.60
C ALA A 249 -14.85 -7.87 11.66
N ASP A 250 -13.59 -8.33 11.69
CA ASP A 250 -12.55 -7.80 12.58
C ASP A 250 -12.25 -6.34 12.25
N ALA A 251 -12.07 -6.03 10.95
CA ALA A 251 -11.82 -4.67 10.48
C ALA A 251 -13.03 -3.74 10.72
N MET A 252 -14.26 -4.27 10.60
CA MET A 252 -15.48 -3.56 10.98
C MET A 252 -15.53 -3.27 12.50
N GLU A 253 -15.04 -4.20 13.33
CA GLU A 253 -14.91 -4.00 14.77
C GLU A 253 -13.87 -2.91 15.11
N VAL A 254 -12.71 -2.89 14.44
CA VAL A 254 -11.74 -1.77 14.52
C VAL A 254 -12.42 -0.42 14.20
N VAL A 255 -13.22 -0.36 13.14
CA VAL A 255 -13.95 0.86 12.75
C VAL A 255 -15.00 1.26 13.81
N ARG A 256 -15.78 0.30 14.34
CA ARG A 256 -16.87 0.56 15.29
C ARG A 256 -16.41 1.14 16.63
N THR A 257 -15.16 0.94 17.03
CA THR A 257 -14.63 1.46 18.29
C THR A 257 -14.52 3.00 18.23
N ALA A 258 -15.48 3.67 18.87
CA ALA A 258 -15.60 5.13 18.91
C ALA A 258 -15.27 5.75 20.28
N SER A 259 -15.46 5.00 21.38
CA SER A 259 -15.09 5.44 22.73
C SER A 259 -13.56 5.58 22.85
N PRO A 260 -13.02 6.73 23.28
CA PRO A 260 -11.60 6.87 23.60
C PRO A 260 -11.14 5.86 24.66
N LEU A 261 -9.92 5.35 24.52
CA LEU A 261 -9.31 4.46 25.49
C LEU A 261 -8.24 5.22 26.29
N VAL A 262 -8.45 5.33 27.60
CA VAL A 262 -7.44 5.83 28.54
C VAL A 262 -6.87 4.63 29.28
N ILE A 263 -5.56 4.39 29.18
CA ILE A 263 -4.92 3.17 29.71
C ILE A 263 -5.05 3.12 31.25
N SER A 264 -5.84 2.17 31.76
CA SER A 264 -6.03 1.91 33.19
C SER A 264 -5.23 0.71 33.70
N ARG A 265 -4.94 -0.24 32.79
CA ARG A 265 -4.08 -1.41 33.03
C ARG A 265 -3.13 -1.68 31.87
N LEU A 266 -1.86 -1.93 32.19
CA LEU A 266 -0.84 -2.32 31.21
C LEU A 266 -0.34 -3.75 31.42
N LEU A 267 0.11 -4.37 30.33
CA LEU A 267 0.85 -5.62 30.31
C LEU A 267 2.08 -5.47 29.39
N SER A 268 3.21 -6.09 29.73
CA SER A 268 4.38 -6.12 28.85
C SER A 268 5.30 -7.32 29.06
N ASN A 269 6.07 -7.70 28.03
CA ASN A 269 7.23 -8.60 28.18
C ASN A 269 8.57 -7.89 28.41
N THR A 270 8.58 -6.55 28.40
CA THR A 270 9.79 -5.73 28.55
C THR A 270 9.59 -4.71 29.68
N PRO A 271 10.64 -4.28 30.41
CA PRO A 271 10.49 -3.34 31.51
C PRO A 271 9.91 -1.98 31.07
N VAL A 272 8.76 -1.60 31.63
CA VAL A 272 8.08 -0.32 31.34
C VAL A 272 7.87 0.53 32.61
N PRO A 273 7.83 1.87 32.51
CA PRO A 273 7.39 2.71 33.61
C PRO A 273 5.86 2.57 33.80
N PHE A 274 5.41 2.31 35.03
CA PHE A 274 3.96 2.28 35.33
C PHE A 274 3.31 3.67 35.30
N GLN A 275 4.09 4.75 35.46
CA GLN A 275 3.61 6.14 35.53
C GLN A 275 2.40 6.26 36.47
N ASP A 276 1.30 6.86 35.98
CA ASP A 276 0.04 7.05 36.69
C ASP A 276 -0.97 5.90 36.48
N VAL A 277 -0.59 4.83 35.75
CA VAL A 277 -1.42 3.62 35.55
C VAL A 277 -1.48 2.81 36.84
N ALA A 278 -2.69 2.55 37.33
CA ALA A 278 -2.91 2.00 38.67
C ALA A 278 -2.56 0.50 38.78
N ASP A 279 -2.89 -0.27 37.75
CA ASP A 279 -2.66 -1.71 37.67
C ASP A 279 -1.71 -2.05 36.52
N GLY A 280 -0.91 -3.10 36.68
CA GLY A 280 -0.24 -3.72 35.54
C GLY A 280 0.86 -4.71 35.91
N VAL A 281 1.33 -5.41 34.89
CA VAL A 281 2.43 -6.38 35.01
C VAL A 281 3.43 -6.15 33.88
N TRP A 282 4.73 -6.20 34.17
CA TRP A 282 5.72 -6.45 33.13
C TRP A 282 6.64 -7.61 33.50
N PHE A 283 6.96 -8.43 32.51
CA PHE A 283 7.98 -9.47 32.58
C PHE A 283 9.32 -8.89 32.07
N ASP A 284 10.43 -9.49 32.46
CA ASP A 284 11.77 -9.09 32.03
C ASP A 284 12.29 -10.05 30.94
N GLU A 285 12.20 -9.66 29.68
CA GLU A 285 12.73 -10.45 28.55
C GLU A 285 14.24 -10.72 28.60
N GLY A 286 14.99 -10.01 29.45
CA GLY A 286 16.40 -10.24 29.73
C GLY A 286 16.68 -11.19 30.91
N VAL A 287 15.80 -11.23 31.91
CA VAL A 287 16.00 -11.95 33.18
C VAL A 287 14.90 -12.98 33.43
N ALA A 288 15.22 -14.25 33.22
CA ALA A 288 14.30 -15.38 33.36
C ALA A 288 13.53 -15.37 34.69
N GLY A 289 12.19 -15.44 34.60
CA GLY A 289 11.26 -15.45 35.73
C GLY A 289 11.07 -14.13 36.46
N ARG A 290 11.85 -13.09 36.16
CA ARG A 290 11.70 -11.78 36.79
C ARG A 290 10.50 -11.05 36.19
N ARG A 291 9.60 -10.58 37.05
CA ARG A 291 8.47 -9.71 36.70
C ARG A 291 8.25 -8.65 37.76
N MET A 292 7.52 -7.61 37.41
CA MET A 292 7.15 -6.51 38.28
C MET A 292 5.64 -6.31 38.21
N GLU A 293 4.98 -6.27 39.35
CA GLU A 293 3.53 -6.10 39.46
C GLU A 293 3.18 -4.81 40.18
N ARG A 294 2.14 -4.12 39.70
CA ARG A 294 1.49 -3.00 40.38
C ARG A 294 -0.01 -3.25 40.47
N SER A 295 -0.62 -2.86 41.58
CA SER A 295 -2.08 -2.94 41.75
C SER A 295 -2.58 -1.77 42.59
N GLY A 296 -3.74 -1.22 42.23
CA GLY A 296 -4.41 -0.14 42.98
C GLY A 296 -3.58 1.13 43.15
N GLY A 297 -2.61 1.38 42.26
CA GLY A 297 -1.72 2.54 42.30
C GLY A 297 -0.59 2.47 43.34
N GLY A 298 -0.47 1.38 44.09
CA GLY A 298 0.57 1.20 45.11
C GLY A 298 2.00 1.09 44.54
N ASP A 299 2.97 0.90 45.43
CA ASP A 299 4.38 0.67 45.05
C ASP A 299 4.52 -0.61 44.22
N PRO A 300 5.22 -0.58 43.06
CA PRO A 300 5.54 -1.77 42.28
C PRO A 300 6.34 -2.81 43.07
N ARG A 301 6.08 -4.09 42.82
CA ARG A 301 6.69 -5.23 43.53
C ARG A 301 7.39 -6.16 42.56
N GLU A 302 8.66 -6.42 42.82
CA GLU A 302 9.43 -7.39 42.05
C GLU A 302 9.14 -8.81 42.53
N ILE A 303 8.87 -9.70 41.58
CA ILE A 303 8.57 -11.12 41.78
C ILE A 303 9.52 -11.92 40.88
N LEU A 304 10.08 -12.99 41.43
CA LEU A 304 10.91 -13.95 40.70
C LEU A 304 10.17 -15.30 40.68
N GLY A 305 9.54 -15.59 39.54
CA GLY A 305 8.90 -16.88 39.23
C GLY A 305 9.83 -17.83 38.48
N ASP A 306 9.24 -18.77 37.75
CA ASP A 306 9.96 -19.78 36.97
C ASP A 306 10.52 -19.25 35.64
N ARG A 307 11.42 -20.02 35.02
CA ARG A 307 12.04 -19.64 33.72
C ARG A 307 11.04 -19.66 32.56
N GLU A 308 10.08 -20.58 32.61
CA GLU A 308 8.91 -20.55 31.73
C GLU A 308 7.94 -19.51 32.29
N ILE A 309 7.44 -18.63 31.43
CA ILE A 309 6.56 -17.51 31.81
C ILE A 309 5.29 -17.44 30.94
N ALA A 310 5.03 -18.44 30.10
CA ALA A 310 3.91 -18.43 29.16
C ALA A 310 2.56 -18.68 29.83
N ASP A 311 2.52 -19.45 30.91
CA ASP A 311 1.36 -19.64 31.78
C ASP A 311 1.14 -18.45 32.71
N ASP A 312 2.20 -17.95 33.36
CA ASP A 312 2.18 -16.67 34.11
C ASP A 312 1.65 -15.50 33.25
N PHE A 313 2.14 -15.37 32.01
CA PHE A 313 1.70 -14.35 31.05
C PHE A 313 0.24 -14.57 30.62
N ALA A 314 -0.17 -15.82 30.38
CA ALA A 314 -1.55 -16.14 30.03
C ALA A 314 -2.53 -15.87 31.18
N ALA A 315 -2.13 -16.12 32.43
CA ALA A 315 -2.91 -15.75 33.61
C ALA A 315 -3.02 -14.22 33.71
N ALA A 316 -1.90 -13.50 33.63
CA ALA A 316 -1.90 -12.03 33.64
C ALA A 316 -2.74 -11.41 32.49
N PHE A 317 -2.77 -12.04 31.32
CA PHE A 317 -3.55 -11.61 30.17
C PHE A 317 -5.06 -11.90 30.32
N ASN A 318 -5.43 -13.07 30.83
CA ASN A 318 -6.83 -13.51 30.88
C ASN A 318 -7.57 -13.11 32.17
N ASP A 319 -6.90 -13.15 33.33
CA ASP A 319 -7.54 -12.90 34.63
C ASP A 319 -7.75 -11.39 34.88
N ALA A 320 -6.89 -10.55 34.32
CA ALA A 320 -6.97 -9.09 34.40
C ALA A 320 -6.61 -8.44 33.04
N PRO A 321 -7.49 -8.52 32.02
CA PRO A 321 -7.14 -8.10 30.67
C PRO A 321 -6.62 -6.64 30.59
N PRO A 322 -5.59 -6.39 29.77
CA PRO A 322 -4.95 -5.09 29.66
C PRO A 322 -5.65 -4.15 28.66
N ASP A 323 -5.54 -2.86 28.90
CA ASP A 323 -5.88 -1.82 27.91
C ASP A 323 -4.70 -1.59 26.94
N LEU A 324 -3.47 -1.79 27.43
CA LEU A 324 -2.23 -1.65 26.65
C LEU A 324 -1.34 -2.89 26.79
N LEU A 325 -0.95 -3.49 25.66
CA LEU A 325 0.10 -4.51 25.60
C LEU A 325 1.36 -3.96 24.88
N VAL A 326 2.44 -3.75 25.64
CA VAL A 326 3.74 -3.32 25.09
C VAL A 326 4.61 -4.53 24.82
N THR A 327 5.17 -4.66 23.62
CA THR A 327 5.94 -5.84 23.19
C THR A 327 7.33 -5.49 22.65
N SER A 328 8.27 -6.39 22.92
CA SER A 328 9.64 -6.37 22.42
C SER A 328 10.08 -7.81 22.12
N GLY A 329 11.27 -7.95 21.52
CA GLY A 329 11.90 -9.24 21.31
C GLY A 329 11.59 -9.90 19.97
N ARG A 330 11.70 -11.24 19.93
CA ARG A 330 11.72 -12.00 18.67
C ARG A 330 10.31 -12.37 18.23
N THR A 331 9.87 -11.74 17.15
CA THR A 331 8.54 -11.91 16.55
C THR A 331 8.65 -12.20 15.06
N ASN A 332 7.73 -13.02 14.56
CA ASN A 332 7.45 -13.22 13.14
C ASN A 332 5.92 -13.34 12.95
N GLU A 333 5.49 -13.62 11.72
CA GLU A 333 4.09 -13.74 11.29
C GLU A 333 3.23 -14.64 12.19
N GLU A 334 3.80 -15.72 12.72
CA GLU A 334 3.06 -16.78 13.42
C GLU A 334 3.18 -16.71 14.95
N ARG A 335 4.21 -16.02 15.48
CA ARG A 335 4.60 -16.15 16.90
C ARG A 335 5.52 -15.02 17.40
N TRP A 336 5.49 -14.84 18.72
CA TRP A 336 6.29 -13.87 19.47
C TRP A 336 6.86 -14.54 20.73
N MET A 337 8.18 -14.51 20.90
CA MET A 337 8.87 -15.05 22.08
C MET A 337 8.75 -14.09 23.27
N LEU A 338 8.27 -14.59 24.41
CA LEU A 338 8.09 -13.78 25.62
C LEU A 338 9.43 -13.44 26.29
N GLY A 339 10.40 -14.36 26.27
CA GLY A 339 11.78 -14.11 26.67
C GLY A 339 12.69 -13.85 25.47
N TYR A 340 13.63 -12.90 25.61
CA TYR A 340 14.58 -12.55 24.54
C TYR A 340 15.96 -13.20 24.73
N LEU A 341 16.44 -13.25 25.98
CA LEU A 341 17.69 -13.93 26.37
C LEU A 341 17.47 -15.38 26.87
N PHE A 342 16.21 -15.82 26.96
CA PHE A 342 15.82 -17.16 27.35
C PHE A 342 14.58 -17.61 26.58
N ASP A 343 14.45 -18.92 26.35
CA ASP A 343 13.17 -19.49 25.93
C ASP A 343 12.29 -19.62 27.19
N GLY A 344 11.29 -18.75 27.29
CA GLY A 344 10.29 -18.73 28.36
C GLY A 344 8.90 -19.15 27.87
N GLY A 345 8.81 -19.74 26.68
CA GLY A 345 7.57 -19.90 25.93
C GLY A 345 7.26 -18.67 25.05
N ARG A 346 6.10 -18.69 24.40
CA ARG A 346 5.78 -17.79 23.28
C ARG A 346 4.28 -17.62 23.08
N VAL A 347 3.85 -16.48 22.55
CA VAL A 347 2.52 -16.33 21.94
C VAL A 347 2.57 -16.85 20.51
N VAL A 348 1.50 -17.49 20.05
CA VAL A 348 1.36 -18.07 18.71
C VAL A 348 -0.05 -17.85 18.15
N VAL A 349 -0.17 -17.92 16.83
CA VAL A 349 -1.41 -18.29 16.14
C VAL A 349 -1.60 -19.80 16.27
N GLY A 350 -2.78 -20.23 16.73
CA GLY A 350 -3.19 -21.62 16.87
C GLY A 350 -3.66 -22.24 15.56
N ALA A 351 -3.93 -23.55 15.57
CA ALA A 351 -4.35 -24.29 14.37
C ALA A 351 -5.73 -23.88 13.82
N GLU A 352 -6.53 -23.18 14.61
CA GLU A 352 -7.85 -22.64 14.23
C GLU A 352 -7.78 -21.14 13.89
N GLY A 353 -6.58 -20.57 13.72
CA GLY A 353 -6.33 -19.13 13.52
C GLY A 353 -6.26 -18.32 14.81
N ASP A 354 -6.36 -18.99 15.96
CA ASP A 354 -6.77 -18.39 17.22
C ASP A 354 -5.60 -18.09 18.18
N LEU A 355 -5.70 -17.03 19.00
CA LEU A 355 -4.57 -16.55 19.78
C LEU A 355 -4.27 -17.45 21.00
N ARG A 356 -3.02 -17.92 21.10
CA ARG A 356 -2.58 -18.90 22.12
C ARG A 356 -1.24 -18.51 22.77
N ALA A 357 -1.09 -18.77 24.06
CA ALA A 357 0.22 -18.86 24.71
C ALA A 357 0.68 -20.33 24.72
N ARG A 358 1.84 -20.62 24.12
CA ARG A 358 2.44 -21.96 24.02
C ARG A 358 3.63 -22.10 24.99
N ARG A 359 3.53 -23.08 25.88
CA ARG A 359 4.55 -23.48 26.86
C ARG A 359 5.68 -24.29 26.20
N LEU A 360 6.78 -24.52 26.90
CA LEU A 360 7.94 -25.28 26.43
C LEU A 360 7.63 -26.77 26.25
N ASP A 361 6.66 -27.31 27.00
CA ASP A 361 6.14 -28.67 26.82
C ASP A 361 5.18 -28.82 25.62
N GLY A 362 4.85 -27.71 24.94
CA GLY A 362 3.93 -27.66 23.81
C GLY A 362 2.46 -27.44 24.18
N THR A 363 2.11 -27.38 25.47
CA THR A 363 0.75 -27.05 25.93
C THR A 363 0.37 -25.64 25.51
N GLU A 364 -0.88 -25.46 25.06
CA GLU A 364 -1.42 -24.16 24.63
C GLU A 364 -2.57 -23.69 25.50
N ILE A 365 -2.52 -22.42 25.89
CA ILE A 365 -3.54 -21.73 26.68
C ILE A 365 -4.19 -20.65 25.79
N PRO A 366 -5.53 -20.60 25.64
CA PRO A 366 -6.20 -19.49 24.96
C PRO A 366 -5.83 -18.14 25.57
N LEU A 367 -5.57 -17.15 24.73
CA LEU A 367 -5.51 -15.74 25.13
C LEU A 367 -6.77 -15.05 24.63
N ARG A 368 -7.55 -14.41 25.51
CA ARG A 368 -8.79 -13.71 25.15
C ARG A 368 -8.93 -12.42 25.94
N ASN A 369 -9.19 -11.32 25.25
CA ASN A 369 -9.51 -10.03 25.86
C ASN A 369 -10.82 -9.49 25.26
N PRO A 370 -11.90 -9.37 26.05
CA PRO A 370 -13.20 -8.90 25.57
C PRO A 370 -13.30 -7.37 25.48
N GLY A 371 -12.30 -6.63 25.95
CA GLY A 371 -12.23 -5.17 25.91
C GLY A 371 -11.45 -4.64 24.70
N PRO A 372 -11.63 -3.36 24.33
CA PRO A 372 -10.79 -2.72 23.33
C PRO A 372 -9.37 -2.52 23.88
N MET A 373 -8.38 -3.09 23.20
CA MET A 373 -6.96 -3.03 23.58
C MET A 373 -6.15 -2.25 22.55
N ALA A 374 -5.02 -1.68 22.96
CA ALA A 374 -3.98 -1.15 22.09
C ALA A 374 -2.67 -1.91 22.27
N MET A 375 -1.86 -1.98 21.21
CA MET A 375 -0.56 -2.66 21.23
C MET A 375 0.57 -1.76 20.74
N LEU A 376 1.74 -1.89 21.38
CA LEU A 376 2.95 -1.15 21.05
C LEU A 376 4.17 -2.07 20.93
N GLY A 377 4.49 -2.49 19.71
CA GLY A 377 5.69 -3.25 19.37
C GLY A 377 6.93 -2.39 19.25
N ALA A 378 7.46 -1.89 20.37
CA ALA A 378 8.64 -1.05 20.40
C ALA A 378 9.89 -1.78 19.84
N GLY A 379 10.06 -3.05 20.19
CA GLY A 379 11.18 -3.90 19.76
C GLY A 379 10.80 -5.10 18.87
N SER A 380 9.52 -5.27 18.54
CA SER A 380 9.00 -6.47 17.87
C SER A 380 9.04 -6.37 16.33
N CYS A 381 9.92 -7.15 15.71
CA CYS A 381 9.95 -7.35 14.25
C CYS A 381 8.60 -7.90 13.72
N LEU A 382 8.22 -7.54 12.49
CA LEU A 382 7.07 -8.13 11.77
C LEU A 382 5.68 -8.02 12.47
N LEU A 383 5.56 -7.35 13.62
CA LEU A 383 4.27 -7.17 14.31
C LEU A 383 3.27 -6.27 13.53
N GLY A 384 3.77 -5.47 12.58
CA GLY A 384 2.94 -4.72 11.63
C GLY A 384 2.88 -5.36 10.23
N PHE A 385 3.39 -6.59 10.06
CA PHE A 385 3.44 -7.25 8.75
C PHE A 385 2.20 -8.12 8.54
N VAL A 386 1.44 -7.81 7.48
CA VAL A 386 0.19 -8.49 7.14
C VAL A 386 0.27 -9.01 5.69
N PRO A 387 0.83 -10.20 5.46
CA PRO A 387 0.89 -10.83 4.13
C PRO A 387 -0.36 -11.68 3.79
N ASN A 388 -1.15 -12.07 4.79
CA ASN A 388 -2.37 -12.86 4.69
C ASN A 388 -3.18 -12.73 5.99
N ASP A 389 -4.31 -13.43 6.06
CA ASP A 389 -5.27 -13.48 7.17
C ASP A 389 -4.76 -14.21 8.42
N GLY A 390 -4.00 -15.29 8.25
CA GLY A 390 -3.54 -16.19 9.31
C GLY A 390 -2.37 -15.71 10.18
N VAL A 391 -2.21 -14.39 10.40
CA VAL A 391 -1.03 -13.83 11.10
C VAL A 391 -1.31 -13.21 12.47
N LEU A 392 -0.29 -13.23 13.32
CA LEU A 392 -0.30 -12.83 14.73
C LEU A 392 -0.98 -11.48 15.02
N PRO A 393 -0.68 -10.35 14.33
CA PRO A 393 -1.39 -9.11 14.60
C PRO A 393 -2.89 -9.17 14.31
N LEU A 394 -3.33 -9.98 13.34
CA LEU A 394 -4.75 -10.14 13.04
C LEU A 394 -5.45 -11.05 14.07
N ALA A 395 -4.77 -12.10 14.53
CA ALA A 395 -5.24 -12.90 15.67
C ALA A 395 -5.41 -12.03 16.95
N PHE A 396 -4.55 -11.02 17.15
CA PHE A 396 -4.72 -10.05 18.24
C PHE A 396 -5.95 -9.13 18.05
N ILE A 397 -6.34 -8.78 16.82
CA ILE A 397 -7.57 -8.03 16.55
C ILE A 397 -8.81 -8.92 16.79
N HIS A 398 -8.77 -10.16 16.29
CA HIS A 398 -9.86 -11.14 16.32
C HIS A 398 -10.21 -11.61 17.75
N ASP A 399 -9.24 -12.17 18.47
CA ASP A 399 -9.46 -12.85 19.77
C ASP A 399 -9.17 -11.98 20.99
N ALA A 400 -8.34 -10.95 20.82
CA ALA A 400 -7.78 -10.14 21.91
C ALA A 400 -8.16 -8.65 21.83
N GLY A 401 -9.18 -8.32 21.03
CA GLY A 401 -9.81 -7.01 21.05
C GLY A 401 -8.90 -5.86 20.66
N ALA A 402 -7.75 -6.10 20.02
CA ALA A 402 -6.84 -5.04 19.60
C ALA A 402 -7.52 -4.14 18.55
N ARG A 403 -7.60 -2.83 18.80
CA ARG A 403 -8.18 -1.84 17.86
C ARG A 403 -7.16 -0.82 17.34
N GLN A 404 -5.95 -0.81 17.91
CA GLN A 404 -4.73 -0.21 17.33
C GLN A 404 -3.51 -1.10 17.65
N ILE A 405 -2.62 -1.29 16.68
CA ILE A 405 -1.33 -2.00 16.84
C ILE A 405 -0.24 -1.18 16.15
N VAL A 406 0.77 -0.74 16.91
CA VAL A 406 2.00 -0.16 16.35
C VAL A 406 3.04 -1.26 16.21
N GLY A 407 3.65 -1.38 15.03
CA GLY A 407 4.72 -2.35 14.78
C GLY A 407 5.42 -2.13 13.45
N TYR A 408 6.34 -3.04 13.11
CA TYR A 408 7.05 -3.02 11.84
C TYR A 408 6.45 -4.02 10.85
N ALA A 409 6.22 -3.60 9.61
CA ALA A 409 5.94 -4.45 8.46
C ALA A 409 7.19 -5.18 7.92
N SER A 410 8.27 -5.24 8.70
CA SER A 410 9.54 -5.87 8.35
C SER A 410 10.31 -6.36 9.57
N THR A 411 11.35 -7.14 9.30
CA THR A 411 12.46 -7.28 10.25
C THR A 411 13.16 -5.92 10.44
N THR A 412 13.63 -5.63 11.66
CA THR A 412 14.47 -4.46 11.95
C THR A 412 15.60 -4.83 12.90
N TRP A 413 16.73 -4.13 12.74
CA TRP A 413 17.94 -4.23 13.58
C TRP A 413 18.26 -2.89 14.26
N HIS A 414 17.49 -1.85 13.93
CA HIS A 414 17.70 -0.49 14.39
C HIS A 414 16.66 -0.14 15.46
N GLY A 415 15.38 -0.24 15.10
CA GLY A 415 14.25 -0.16 16.01
C GLY A 415 13.92 1.27 16.47
N ALA A 416 14.56 2.30 15.88
CA ALA A 416 14.50 3.66 16.41
C ALA A 416 13.10 4.27 16.34
N GLY A 417 12.27 3.88 15.37
CA GLY A 417 10.87 4.33 15.29
C GLY A 417 10.08 3.90 16.52
N GLY A 418 9.88 2.58 16.68
CA GLY A 418 9.14 1.97 17.79
C GLY A 418 9.66 2.35 19.19
N TRP A 419 10.98 2.51 19.38
CA TRP A 419 11.54 3.00 20.65
C TRP A 419 11.34 4.51 20.87
N ASP A 420 11.14 5.32 19.83
CA ASP A 420 10.73 6.73 19.97
C ASP A 420 9.21 6.85 20.23
N VAL A 421 8.38 5.97 19.63
CA VAL A 421 6.95 5.82 20.00
C VAL A 421 6.81 5.45 21.48
N PHE A 422 7.60 4.47 21.95
CA PHE A 422 7.68 4.08 23.36
C PHE A 422 7.94 5.29 24.26
N ARG A 423 8.97 6.09 23.96
CA ARG A 423 9.33 7.27 24.75
C ARG A 423 8.22 8.31 24.74
N ARG A 424 7.66 8.65 23.58
CA ARG A 424 6.61 9.67 23.47
C ARG A 424 5.33 9.25 24.17
N PHE A 425 4.91 8.01 24.00
CA PHE A 425 3.65 7.51 24.56
C PHE A 425 3.75 7.24 26.07
N LEU A 426 4.86 6.67 26.55
CA LEU A 426 5.02 6.24 27.95
C LEU A 426 5.80 7.23 28.83
N GLU A 427 6.61 8.13 28.29
CA GLU A 427 7.39 9.12 29.09
C GLU A 427 6.82 10.54 29.03
N GLU A 428 5.84 10.80 28.15
CA GLU A 428 5.04 12.05 28.12
C GLU A 428 3.53 11.76 28.33
N PRO A 429 3.13 11.16 29.47
CA PRO A 429 1.79 10.61 29.69
C PRO A 429 0.66 11.66 29.53
N GLY A 430 -0.42 11.27 28.85
CA GLY A 430 -1.58 12.10 28.50
C GLY A 430 -1.38 12.99 27.25
N ARG A 431 -0.14 13.44 26.99
CA ARG A 431 0.18 14.44 25.95
C ARG A 431 -0.24 14.01 24.54
N TRP A 432 0.09 12.78 24.14
CA TRP A 432 -0.12 12.27 22.78
C TRP A 432 -1.05 11.06 22.76
N THR A 433 -1.76 10.85 21.65
CA THR A 433 -2.30 9.53 21.32
C THR A 433 -1.18 8.57 20.88
N LEU A 434 -1.50 7.28 20.83
CA LEU A 434 -0.61 6.27 20.24
C LEU A 434 -0.35 6.54 18.74
N ALA A 435 -1.37 6.99 18.00
CA ALA A 435 -1.25 7.39 16.60
C ALA A 435 -0.39 8.66 16.42
N GLU A 436 -0.55 9.67 17.29
CA GLU A 436 0.32 10.87 17.34
C GLU A 436 1.77 10.49 17.62
N SER A 437 2.00 9.65 18.62
CA SER A 437 3.33 9.15 18.98
C SER A 437 4.00 8.41 17.82
N THR A 438 3.22 7.67 17.02
CA THR A 438 3.69 6.92 15.84
C THR A 438 4.08 7.84 14.70
N TRP A 439 3.21 8.78 14.32
CA TRP A 439 3.49 9.75 13.26
C TRP A 439 4.67 10.66 13.62
N ILE A 440 4.76 11.14 14.87
CA ILE A 440 5.91 11.94 15.33
C ILE A 440 7.22 11.12 15.27
N ALA A 441 7.21 9.83 15.62
CA ALA A 441 8.40 8.99 15.52
C ALA A 441 8.88 8.82 14.06
N GLN A 442 7.95 8.68 13.10
CA GLN A 442 8.29 8.68 11.66
C GLN A 442 8.95 10.00 11.24
N GLN A 443 8.46 11.12 11.75
CA GLN A 443 9.02 12.46 11.50
C GLN A 443 10.42 12.63 12.16
N GLU A 444 10.64 12.10 13.37
CA GLU A 444 11.97 12.11 14.02
C GLU A 444 13.00 11.25 13.26
N LEU A 445 12.60 10.12 12.66
CA LEU A 445 13.49 9.34 11.78
C LEU A 445 13.95 10.15 10.56
N ILE A 446 13.04 10.89 9.92
CA ILE A 446 13.35 11.78 8.80
C ILE A 446 14.25 12.93 9.28
N ARG A 447 13.93 13.55 10.43
CA ARG A 447 14.73 14.64 11.02
C ARG A 447 16.16 14.19 11.28
N ARG A 448 16.33 13.04 11.96
CA ARG A 448 17.65 12.50 12.34
C ARG A 448 18.47 12.05 11.14
N PHE A 449 17.85 11.48 10.10
CA PHE A 449 18.57 11.20 8.85
C PHE A 449 19.16 12.49 8.25
N ARG A 450 18.36 13.55 8.13
CA ARG A 450 18.78 14.82 7.50
C ARG A 450 19.81 15.61 8.34
N ASP A 451 19.70 15.50 9.66
CA ASP A 451 20.55 16.15 10.67
C ASP A 451 21.91 15.43 10.83
N GLU A 452 21.89 14.10 10.94
CA GLU A 452 23.10 13.29 11.18
C GLU A 452 23.87 12.95 9.88
N PHE A 453 23.21 13.01 8.70
CA PHE A 453 23.80 12.70 7.38
C PHE A 453 23.56 13.79 6.29
N PRO A 454 23.92 15.06 6.55
CA PRO A 454 23.68 16.14 5.60
C PRO A 454 24.45 15.93 4.29
N GLY A 455 23.74 16.02 3.16
CA GLY A 455 24.30 15.83 1.82
C GLY A 455 24.33 14.38 1.32
N VAL A 456 23.82 13.42 2.09
CA VAL A 456 23.50 12.08 1.58
C VAL A 456 22.10 12.13 0.92
N GLU A 457 21.99 11.67 -0.32
CA GLU A 457 20.70 11.58 -1.01
C GLU A 457 19.79 10.50 -0.39
N GLU A 458 18.48 10.68 -0.51
CA GLU A 458 17.53 9.69 0.00
C GLU A 458 17.51 8.43 -0.86
N PHE A 459 17.68 7.28 -0.22
CA PHE A 459 17.53 5.97 -0.85
C PHE A 459 16.14 5.38 -0.55
N SER A 460 15.59 4.66 -1.52
CA SER A 460 14.28 4.02 -1.40
C SER A 460 14.39 2.59 -0.88
N THR A 461 13.39 2.14 -0.10
CA THR A 461 13.25 0.72 0.29
C THR A 461 12.44 -0.10 -0.72
N GLU A 462 12.12 0.47 -1.87
CA GLU A 462 11.36 -0.17 -2.95
C GLU A 462 12.19 -1.25 -3.65
N GLY A 463 11.57 -2.41 -3.91
CA GLY A 463 12.26 -3.59 -4.45
C GLY A 463 13.01 -4.45 -3.42
N PHE A 464 12.94 -4.13 -2.12
CA PHE A 464 13.51 -4.94 -1.04
C PHE A 464 12.40 -5.57 -0.18
N GLY A 465 12.40 -6.90 -0.08
CA GLY A 465 11.48 -7.68 0.75
C GLY A 465 11.68 -7.47 2.26
N GLU A 466 10.71 -7.91 3.07
CA GLU A 466 10.62 -7.64 4.50
C GLU A 466 11.76 -8.24 5.37
N ARG A 467 12.58 -9.10 4.75
CA ARG A 467 13.76 -9.78 5.31
C ARG A 467 15.09 -9.37 4.67
N GLU A 468 15.09 -8.61 3.57
CA GLU A 468 16.26 -8.32 2.73
C GLU A 468 17.15 -7.18 3.27
N VAL A 469 17.31 -7.16 4.59
CA VAL A 469 18.14 -6.22 5.34
C VAL A 469 19.63 -6.30 4.95
N PRO A 470 20.26 -7.49 4.78
CA PRO A 470 21.65 -7.59 4.35
C PRO A 470 21.91 -6.98 2.96
N GLU A 471 20.95 -7.11 2.06
CA GLU A 471 20.95 -6.68 0.66
C GLU A 471 20.71 -5.17 0.58
N PHE A 472 19.71 -4.65 1.29
CA PHE A 472 19.49 -3.21 1.46
C PHE A 472 20.73 -2.51 2.05
N GLN A 473 21.34 -3.08 3.10
CA GLN A 473 22.59 -2.57 3.67
C GLN A 473 23.79 -2.68 2.71
N PHE A 474 23.76 -3.56 1.71
CA PHE A 474 24.79 -3.59 0.67
C PHE A 474 24.55 -2.44 -0.32
N ALA A 475 23.33 -2.31 -0.85
CA ALA A 475 22.96 -1.26 -1.80
C ALA A 475 23.17 0.17 -1.24
N ILE A 476 22.80 0.42 0.02
CA ILE A 476 23.08 1.70 0.71
C ILE A 476 24.59 1.97 0.79
N SER A 477 25.41 0.94 1.02
CA SER A 477 26.86 1.10 1.16
C SER A 477 27.54 1.41 -0.17
N GLU A 478 27.06 0.83 -1.28
CA GLU A 478 27.52 1.16 -2.62
C GLU A 478 27.03 2.56 -3.05
N ALA A 479 25.74 2.86 -2.90
CA ALA A 479 25.15 4.12 -3.34
C ALA A 479 25.70 5.35 -2.61
N THR A 480 25.96 5.24 -1.30
CA THR A 480 26.48 6.36 -0.48
C THR A 480 28.01 6.37 -0.37
N GLY A 481 28.68 5.30 -0.81
CA GLY A 481 30.11 5.07 -0.57
C GLY A 481 30.50 4.89 0.91
N MET A 482 29.55 4.93 1.86
CA MET A 482 29.84 4.74 3.28
C MET A 482 30.04 3.25 3.58
N PRO A 483 31.22 2.81 4.07
CA PRO A 483 31.44 1.40 4.39
C PRO A 483 30.50 0.92 5.50
N ARG A 484 30.00 -0.31 5.41
CA ARG A 484 29.22 -1.01 6.48
C ARG A 484 29.96 -1.14 7.83
N THR A 485 31.24 -0.75 7.88
CA THR A 485 32.09 -0.70 9.08
C THR A 485 32.23 0.71 9.70
N ASP A 486 31.72 1.78 9.07
CA ASP A 486 31.59 3.09 9.72
C ASP A 486 30.59 2.95 10.90
N PRO A 487 30.94 3.38 12.14
CA PRO A 487 30.04 3.30 13.28
C PRO A 487 28.64 3.91 13.05
N ARG A 488 28.54 4.91 12.18
CA ARG A 488 27.29 5.62 11.84
C ARG A 488 26.46 4.90 10.77
N PHE A 489 27.03 3.93 10.05
CA PHE A 489 26.33 3.23 8.98
C PHE A 489 25.05 2.53 9.49
N LYS A 490 25.08 2.04 10.75
CA LYS A 490 23.92 1.43 11.39
C LYS A 490 22.72 2.39 11.47
N ASP A 491 22.99 3.67 11.70
CA ASP A 491 21.98 4.72 11.86
C ASP A 491 21.51 5.24 10.49
N LEU A 492 22.44 5.45 9.55
CA LEU A 492 22.14 5.78 8.15
C LEU A 492 21.14 4.80 7.51
N ALA A 493 21.48 3.51 7.50
CA ALA A 493 20.60 2.49 6.94
C ALA A 493 19.37 2.24 7.85
N GLY A 494 19.50 2.47 9.16
CA GLY A 494 18.42 2.29 10.13
C GLY A 494 17.26 3.26 9.92
N TYR A 495 17.53 4.57 9.85
CA TYR A 495 16.49 5.58 9.63
C TYR A 495 15.78 5.40 8.29
N LEU A 496 16.54 5.10 7.23
CA LEU A 496 16.01 4.90 5.88
C LEU A 496 15.11 3.66 5.77
N TRP A 497 15.34 2.64 6.59
CA TRP A 497 14.53 1.42 6.66
C TRP A 497 13.30 1.57 7.57
N ASP A 498 13.51 1.97 8.83
CA ASP A 498 12.45 2.03 9.84
C ASP A 498 11.32 3.02 9.42
N ARG A 499 11.63 4.09 8.67
CA ARG A 499 10.65 5.08 8.20
C ARG A 499 9.64 4.54 7.17
N ASP A 500 10.04 3.55 6.38
CA ASP A 500 9.17 2.88 5.40
C ASP A 500 8.54 1.60 6.00
N ALA A 501 9.16 1.03 7.04
CA ALA A 501 8.73 -0.23 7.66
C ALA A 501 7.77 -0.07 8.85
N ILE A 502 7.79 1.04 9.61
CA ILE A 502 6.85 1.22 10.74
C ILE A 502 5.44 1.55 10.24
N VAL A 503 4.42 1.00 10.93
CA VAL A 503 3.00 1.18 10.62
C VAL A 503 2.13 1.17 11.88
N LEU A 504 1.04 1.94 11.84
CA LEU A 504 -0.10 1.82 12.74
C LEU A 504 -1.18 0.99 12.02
N LEU A 505 -1.48 -0.21 12.53
CA LEU A 505 -2.74 -0.88 12.20
C LEU A 505 -3.85 -0.27 13.06
N GLY A 506 -5.00 0.02 12.46
CA GLY A 506 -6.14 0.68 13.13
C GLY A 506 -6.50 2.06 12.57
N ASP A 507 -7.59 2.63 13.11
CA ASP A 507 -8.08 3.97 12.77
C ASP A 507 -7.21 5.04 13.48
N PRO A 508 -6.53 5.95 12.75
CA PRO A 508 -5.63 6.93 13.36
C PRO A 508 -6.33 8.01 14.21
N GLU A 509 -7.66 8.18 14.07
CA GLU A 509 -8.46 9.07 14.94
C GLU A 509 -8.97 8.40 16.21
N TRP A 510 -8.83 7.07 16.36
CA TRP A 510 -9.22 6.43 17.61
C TRP A 510 -8.26 6.81 18.73
N SER A 511 -8.76 7.61 19.68
CA SER A 511 -7.94 8.20 20.75
C SER A 511 -7.59 7.20 21.84
N VAL A 512 -6.49 6.48 21.65
CA VAL A 512 -5.75 5.76 22.69
C VAL A 512 -4.76 6.72 23.37
N ARG A 513 -4.89 6.95 24.68
CA ARG A 513 -3.99 7.81 25.48
C ARG A 513 -3.60 7.14 26.80
N MET A 514 -2.38 7.41 27.29
CA MET A 514 -2.08 7.22 28.72
C MET A 514 -2.89 8.21 29.58
N PRO A 515 -3.09 7.97 30.88
CA PRO A 515 -3.64 8.97 31.80
C PRO A 515 -2.80 10.25 31.81
N ASP A 516 -3.41 11.39 32.15
CA ASP A 516 -2.69 12.66 32.32
C ASP A 516 -1.70 12.57 33.49
N GLY A 517 -0.42 12.86 33.24
CA GLY A 517 0.66 12.77 34.22
C GLY A 517 1.65 13.95 34.19
N PRO A 518 2.66 13.94 35.06
CA PRO A 518 3.64 15.03 35.17
C PRO A 518 4.61 15.06 33.98
N LEU A 519 4.33 15.92 32.99
CA LEU A 519 5.13 16.01 31.77
C LEU A 519 6.57 16.52 32.02
N PRO A 520 7.60 15.94 31.37
CA PRO A 520 9.00 16.33 31.54
C PRO A 520 9.31 17.75 31.05
N TRP A 521 8.47 18.29 30.16
CA TRP A 521 8.44 19.69 29.72
C TRP A 521 7.00 20.02 29.27
N SER A 522 6.64 21.30 29.21
CA SER A 522 5.34 21.77 28.74
C SER A 522 5.46 22.93 27.74
N SER A 523 4.39 23.16 26.99
CA SER A 523 4.28 24.15 25.91
C SER A 523 2.92 24.84 25.91
N GLU A 524 2.90 26.16 25.73
CA GLU A 524 1.70 26.95 25.43
C GLU A 524 1.89 27.60 24.04
N VAL A 525 0.98 27.33 23.11
CA VAL A 525 1.03 27.85 21.73
C VAL A 525 -0.01 28.94 21.57
N ARG A 526 0.39 30.08 21.02
CA ARG A 526 -0.45 31.28 20.89
C ARG A 526 -0.30 31.91 19.51
N ARG A 527 -1.39 32.03 18.76
CA ARG A 527 -1.42 32.54 17.39
C ARG A 527 -2.01 33.94 17.30
N SER A 528 -1.44 34.79 16.44
CA SER A 528 -2.00 36.10 16.08
C SER A 528 -1.71 36.42 14.61
N GLY A 529 -2.66 36.09 13.73
CA GLY A 529 -2.46 36.11 12.29
C GLY A 529 -1.35 35.13 11.88
N ASP A 530 -0.34 35.62 11.17
CA ASP A 530 0.82 34.82 10.76
C ASP A 530 1.88 34.67 11.88
N ARG A 531 1.77 35.40 13.00
CA ARG A 531 2.71 35.28 14.11
C ARG A 531 2.31 34.14 15.05
N LEU A 532 3.22 33.21 15.27
CA LEU A 532 3.09 32.15 16.25
C LEU A 532 4.08 32.39 17.40
N VAL A 533 3.62 32.22 18.64
CA VAL A 533 4.45 32.25 19.85
C VAL A 533 4.31 30.90 20.54
N ILE A 534 5.44 30.30 20.91
CA ILE A 534 5.50 29.04 21.65
C ILE A 534 6.27 29.30 22.95
N ASP A 535 5.57 29.34 24.06
CA ASP A 535 6.14 29.43 25.40
C ASP A 535 6.46 28.03 25.91
N LEU A 536 7.66 27.84 26.46
CA LEU A 536 8.19 26.52 26.84
C LEU A 536 8.66 26.52 28.30
N VAL A 537 8.38 25.43 29.02
CA VAL A 537 8.89 25.20 30.39
C VAL A 537 9.52 23.82 30.47
N VAL A 538 10.76 23.74 30.97
CA VAL A 538 11.47 22.47 31.19
C VAL A 538 11.27 22.05 32.64
N ASN A 539 10.65 20.89 32.89
CA ASN A 539 10.29 20.45 34.23
C ASN A 539 11.30 19.44 34.80
N LEU A 540 11.87 18.58 33.93
CA LEU A 540 12.82 17.52 34.26
C LEU A 540 14.06 17.59 33.35
N ASP A 541 15.04 16.72 33.61
CA ASP A 541 16.16 16.49 32.69
C ASP A 541 15.65 15.83 31.39
N LEU A 542 16.07 16.39 30.25
CA LEU A 542 15.66 16.00 28.89
C LEU A 542 16.80 15.32 28.10
N SER A 543 17.99 15.16 28.69
CA SER A 543 19.18 14.65 28.01
C SER A 543 19.00 13.26 27.40
N GLU A 544 18.35 12.34 28.10
CA GLU A 544 18.07 10.96 27.64
C GLU A 544 16.61 10.75 27.13
N ARG A 545 15.82 11.83 26.99
CA ARG A 545 14.42 11.78 26.52
C ARG A 545 14.30 11.84 24.99
N ALA A 546 13.08 11.62 24.49
CA ALA A 546 12.72 11.92 23.10
C ALA A 546 12.91 13.42 22.78
N THR A 547 13.09 13.75 21.50
CA THR A 547 13.23 15.14 21.04
C THR A 547 11.92 15.92 21.26
N PRO A 548 11.90 16.99 22.07
CA PRO A 548 10.71 17.80 22.32
C PRO A 548 10.15 18.37 21.02
N VAL A 549 8.83 18.36 20.89
CA VAL A 549 8.14 18.69 19.64
C VAL A 549 6.72 19.19 19.90
N VAL A 550 6.30 20.19 19.14
CA VAL A 550 4.96 20.79 19.21
C VAL A 550 4.21 20.48 17.92
N ILE A 551 3.02 19.89 18.02
CA ILE A 551 2.07 19.81 16.89
C ILE A 551 1.40 21.18 16.71
N LEU A 552 1.29 21.64 15.47
CA LEU A 552 0.61 22.87 15.09
C LEU A 552 -0.89 22.64 14.86
N GLU A 553 -1.73 23.54 15.38
CA GLU A 553 -3.19 23.48 15.20
C GLU A 553 -3.56 23.64 13.72
N ASP A 554 -3.02 24.66 13.04
CA ASP A 554 -3.08 24.81 11.58
C ASP A 554 -1.81 24.24 10.91
N ARG A 555 -1.92 23.67 9.70
CA ARG A 555 -0.76 23.53 8.80
C ARG A 555 -0.25 24.92 8.39
N ILE A 556 1.06 25.09 8.27
CA ILE A 556 1.71 26.35 7.86
C ILE A 556 2.42 26.22 6.50
N ALA A 557 2.45 27.30 5.72
CA ALA A 557 3.03 27.33 4.37
C ALA A 557 4.57 27.53 4.34
N GLY A 558 5.20 27.62 5.51
CA GLY A 558 6.60 27.96 5.69
C GLY A 558 6.80 28.74 7.00
N SER A 559 8.05 29.08 7.35
CA SER A 559 8.32 29.87 8.54
C SER A 559 9.59 30.73 8.50
N GLU A 560 9.61 31.80 9.29
CA GLU A 560 10.79 32.54 9.70
C GLU A 560 10.87 32.56 11.24
N VAL A 561 11.96 32.03 11.80
CA VAL A 561 12.22 32.10 13.24
C VAL A 561 12.68 33.53 13.59
N LEU A 562 11.88 34.26 14.37
CA LEU A 562 12.25 35.57 14.90
C LEU A 562 13.04 35.46 16.22
N ARG A 563 12.70 34.46 17.05
CA ARG A 563 13.29 34.25 18.39
C ARG A 563 13.35 32.76 18.75
N GLY A 564 14.31 32.39 19.59
CA GLY A 564 14.50 31.01 20.06
C GLY A 564 15.39 30.16 19.14
N LYS A 565 16.24 30.79 18.31
CA LYS A 565 17.19 30.10 17.42
C LYS A 565 18.21 29.27 18.19
N GLU A 566 18.48 29.65 19.43
CA GLU A 566 19.31 28.92 20.40
C GLU A 566 18.74 27.56 20.83
N LEU A 567 17.45 27.27 20.53
CA LEU A 567 16.83 25.96 20.73
C LEU A 567 16.89 25.05 19.49
N ASP A 568 17.53 25.52 18.41
CA ASP A 568 17.67 24.83 17.13
C ASP A 568 16.33 24.37 16.48
N PRO A 569 15.31 25.25 16.39
CA PRO A 569 13.97 24.85 15.99
C PRO A 569 13.90 24.38 14.53
N VAL A 570 13.61 23.09 14.33
CA VAL A 570 13.33 22.51 13.01
C VAL A 570 11.82 22.54 12.79
N VAL A 571 11.37 23.43 11.90
CA VAL A 571 9.96 23.67 11.59
C VAL A 571 9.56 22.92 10.33
N THR A 572 8.44 22.21 10.39
CA THR A 572 7.77 21.52 9.28
C THR A 572 6.37 22.15 9.06
N PRO A 573 5.59 21.74 8.04
CA PRO A 573 4.23 22.24 7.86
C PRO A 573 3.30 21.99 9.06
N ASP A 574 3.50 20.94 9.86
CA ASP A 574 2.63 20.57 10.99
C ASP A 574 3.35 20.46 12.34
N LEU A 575 4.69 20.52 12.39
CA LEU A 575 5.48 20.29 13.59
C LEU A 575 6.55 21.37 13.81
N VAL A 576 6.89 21.62 15.08
CA VAL A 576 8.12 22.31 15.48
C VAL A 576 8.91 21.42 16.42
N PHE A 577 10.01 20.83 15.94
CA PHE A 577 10.98 20.09 16.76
C PHE A 577 11.96 21.04 17.45
N LEU A 578 12.40 20.67 18.65
CA LEU A 578 13.19 21.53 19.55
C LEU A 578 14.42 20.80 20.13
N PRO A 579 15.40 20.37 19.31
CA PRO A 579 16.56 19.60 19.77
C PRO A 579 17.37 20.31 20.87
N GLY A 580 17.59 21.62 20.75
CA GLY A 580 18.34 22.41 21.74
C GLY A 580 17.67 22.49 23.11
N LEU A 581 16.36 22.24 23.21
CA LEU A 581 15.66 22.17 24.50
C LEU A 581 16.18 21.00 25.35
N ARG A 582 16.73 19.93 24.75
CA ARG A 582 17.34 18.81 25.50
C ARG A 582 18.60 19.20 26.28
N GLY A 583 19.27 20.29 25.90
CA GLY A 583 20.39 20.86 26.64
C GLY A 583 20.01 21.81 27.78
N SER A 584 18.71 22.09 27.96
CA SER A 584 18.23 23.06 28.95
C SER A 584 18.06 22.45 30.34
N ALA A 585 18.39 23.24 31.37
CA ALA A 585 18.22 22.82 32.76
C ALA A 585 16.75 22.80 33.20
N ALA A 586 16.40 21.87 34.10
CA ALA A 586 15.08 21.85 34.74
C ALA A 586 14.78 23.17 35.48
N GLY A 587 13.53 23.63 35.40
CA GLY A 587 13.08 24.93 35.89
C GLY A 587 13.29 26.09 34.92
N THR A 588 13.96 25.90 33.78
CA THR A 588 14.12 26.96 32.77
C THR A 588 12.83 27.20 31.97
N ARG A 589 12.71 28.42 31.46
CA ARG A 589 11.64 28.85 30.55
C ARG A 589 12.24 29.47 29.30
N HIS A 590 11.64 29.17 28.16
CA HIS A 590 12.06 29.68 26.86
C HIS A 590 10.84 30.16 26.07
N GLN A 591 11.08 30.91 24.98
CA GLN A 591 10.03 31.40 24.11
C GLN A 591 10.53 31.46 22.67
N ILE A 592 9.87 30.71 21.80
CA ILE A 592 10.04 30.81 20.35
C ILE A 592 8.99 31.76 19.79
N GLU A 593 9.39 32.55 18.81
CA GLU A 593 8.50 33.41 18.05
C GLU A 593 8.77 33.19 16.56
N LEU A 594 7.74 32.83 15.80
CA LEU A 594 7.79 32.59 14.36
C LEU A 594 6.89 33.58 13.62
N ILE A 595 7.27 33.94 12.40
CA ILE A 595 6.28 34.15 11.34
C ILE A 595 6.06 32.79 10.68
N ALA A 596 4.81 32.35 10.59
CA ALA A 596 4.43 31.00 10.18
C ALA A 596 3.00 31.04 9.59
N PRO A 597 2.80 31.62 8.40
CA PRO A 597 1.47 31.84 7.82
C PRO A 597 0.70 30.52 7.65
N VAL A 598 -0.61 30.56 7.89
CA VAL A 598 -1.50 29.39 7.67
C VAL A 598 -1.38 28.95 6.22
N ALA A 599 -1.14 27.66 6.00
CA ALA A 599 -1.33 27.07 4.70
C ALA A 599 -2.83 27.10 4.39
N ASN A 600 -3.22 27.89 3.38
CA ASN A 600 -4.47 27.62 2.70
C ASN A 600 -4.33 26.24 2.06
N LEU A 601 -4.82 25.19 2.73
CA LEU A 601 -4.86 23.80 2.22
C LEU A 601 -5.71 23.71 0.95
N LYS A 602 -6.58 24.70 0.74
CA LYS A 602 -6.99 25.13 -0.59
C LYS A 602 -5.94 26.06 -1.19
N GLU A 603 -4.81 25.49 -1.60
CA GLU A 603 -4.29 25.94 -2.87
C GLU A 603 -5.37 25.53 -3.87
N GLU A 604 -6.15 26.52 -4.33
CA GLU A 604 -6.69 26.38 -5.67
C GLU A 604 -5.49 26.06 -6.54
N ILE A 605 -5.51 24.91 -7.22
CA ILE A 605 -4.62 24.71 -8.37
C ILE A 605 -5.11 25.73 -9.38
N VAL A 606 -4.57 26.95 -9.28
CA VAL A 606 -5.04 28.13 -9.99
C VAL A 606 -4.96 27.75 -11.46
N PRO A 607 -6.11 27.66 -12.17
CA PRO A 607 -6.10 27.26 -13.56
C PRO A 607 -5.10 28.16 -14.29
N PRO A 608 -4.11 27.59 -15.01
CA PRO A 608 -2.95 28.33 -15.48
C PRO A 608 -3.43 29.60 -16.16
N ALA A 609 -2.95 30.75 -15.66
CA ALA A 609 -3.56 32.04 -15.94
C ALA A 609 -3.80 32.23 -17.44
N PRO A 610 -4.87 32.93 -17.89
CA PRO A 610 -5.19 33.06 -19.31
C PRO A 610 -3.99 33.49 -20.17
N GLU A 611 -3.12 34.34 -19.62
CA GLU A 611 -1.85 34.79 -20.19
C GLU A 611 -0.84 33.65 -20.36
N ALA A 612 -0.70 32.76 -19.37
CA ALA A 612 0.18 31.58 -19.41
C ALA A 612 -0.33 30.52 -20.40
N VAL A 613 -1.65 30.29 -20.46
CA VAL A 613 -2.26 29.44 -21.50
C VAL A 613 -2.04 30.05 -22.88
N ASN A 614 -2.29 31.35 -23.06
CA ASN A 614 -2.07 32.04 -24.32
C ASN A 614 -0.58 31.99 -24.76
N ALA A 615 0.36 32.14 -23.82
CA ALA A 615 1.79 32.03 -24.09
C ALA A 615 2.25 30.60 -24.43
N ALA A 616 1.66 29.58 -23.80
CA ALA A 616 1.93 28.19 -24.17
C ALA A 616 1.38 27.88 -25.58
N LEU A 617 0.17 28.32 -25.90
CA LEU A 617 -0.46 28.13 -27.20
C LEU A 617 0.21 28.92 -28.34
N SER A 618 0.86 30.06 -28.07
CA SER A 618 1.50 30.88 -29.12
C SER A 618 2.62 30.18 -29.89
N GLY A 619 3.12 29.03 -29.40
CA GLY A 619 4.06 28.18 -30.12
C GLY A 619 3.43 27.21 -31.13
N HIS A 620 2.10 27.09 -31.16
CA HIS A 620 1.31 26.07 -31.88
C HIS A 620 0.36 26.72 -32.90
N LEU A 621 -0.15 25.94 -33.87
CA LEU A 621 -1.04 26.46 -34.92
C LEU A 621 -2.37 26.99 -34.33
N GLU A 622 -2.84 28.12 -34.84
CA GLU A 622 -4.11 28.75 -34.41
C GLU A 622 -5.33 27.83 -34.56
N SER A 623 -5.27 26.87 -35.50
CA SER A 623 -6.29 25.81 -35.70
C SER A 623 -6.46 24.90 -34.49
N ASP A 624 -5.42 24.74 -33.68
CA ASP A 624 -5.34 23.74 -32.63
C ASP A 624 -5.66 24.36 -31.26
N HIS A 625 -5.57 25.70 -31.14
CA HIS A 625 -5.87 26.44 -29.92
C HIS A 625 -7.27 26.13 -29.34
N PRO A 626 -8.36 25.97 -30.11
CA PRO A 626 -9.66 25.61 -29.54
C PRO A 626 -9.66 24.22 -28.91
N LYS A 627 -9.03 23.22 -29.55
CA LYS A 627 -8.95 21.85 -29.00
C LYS A 627 -8.07 21.80 -27.76
N LEU A 628 -6.93 22.49 -27.80
CA LEU A 628 -6.01 22.55 -26.65
C LEU A 628 -6.61 23.27 -25.45
N ARG A 629 -7.42 24.33 -25.64
CA ARG A 629 -8.19 24.95 -24.54
C ARG A 629 -9.18 23.96 -23.93
N VAL A 630 -9.96 23.25 -24.74
CA VAL A 630 -10.88 22.21 -24.25
C VAL A 630 -10.14 21.08 -23.51
N ALA A 631 -8.95 20.68 -23.96
CA ALA A 631 -8.12 19.70 -23.26
C ALA A 631 -7.61 20.22 -21.90
N ILE A 632 -7.11 21.46 -21.86
CA ILE A 632 -6.69 22.15 -20.62
C ILE A 632 -7.89 22.27 -19.65
N GLU A 633 -9.06 22.69 -20.11
CA GLU A 633 -10.28 22.77 -19.29
C GLU A 633 -10.72 21.39 -18.78
N THR A 634 -10.61 20.35 -19.61
CA THR A 634 -10.96 18.95 -19.28
C THR A 634 -10.00 18.33 -18.25
N SER A 635 -8.73 18.75 -18.25
CA SER A 635 -7.70 18.29 -17.31
C SER A 635 -7.91 18.76 -15.86
N LYS A 636 -8.70 19.82 -15.65
CA LYS A 636 -9.04 20.40 -14.33
C LYS A 636 -7.78 20.68 -13.50
N ALA A 637 -7.54 19.88 -12.46
CA ALA A 637 -6.38 19.95 -11.56
C ALA A 637 -5.04 19.71 -12.28
N ASN A 638 -5.05 18.98 -13.39
CA ASN A 638 -3.84 18.63 -14.14
C ASN A 638 -3.48 19.68 -15.23
N ALA A 639 -4.17 20.83 -15.24
CA ALA A 639 -3.98 21.88 -16.24
C ALA A 639 -2.56 22.47 -16.25
N GLY A 640 -1.89 22.50 -15.10
CA GLY A 640 -0.48 22.87 -14.99
C GLY A 640 0.43 21.94 -15.80
N GLU A 641 0.25 20.63 -15.67
CA GLU A 641 1.03 19.61 -16.39
C GLU A 641 0.76 19.63 -17.90
N ILE A 642 -0.50 19.73 -18.33
CA ILE A 642 -0.83 19.85 -19.76
C ILE A 642 -0.19 21.12 -20.35
N VAL A 643 -0.24 22.27 -19.66
CA VAL A 643 0.43 23.50 -20.10
C VAL A 643 1.96 23.37 -20.08
N ALA A 644 2.52 22.66 -19.11
CA ALA A 644 3.95 22.38 -19.03
C ALA A 644 4.43 21.51 -20.21
N ALA A 645 3.67 20.48 -20.60
CA ALA A 645 3.95 19.65 -21.78
C ALA A 645 3.86 20.46 -23.09
N ILE A 646 2.80 21.26 -23.26
CA ILE A 646 2.59 22.16 -24.41
C ILE A 646 3.75 23.17 -24.56
N ARG A 647 4.34 23.63 -23.44
CA ARG A 647 5.45 24.59 -23.41
C ARG A 647 6.83 23.92 -23.55
N GLY A 648 7.03 22.77 -22.92
CA GLY A 648 8.33 22.09 -22.79
C GLY A 648 8.74 21.28 -24.03
N VAL A 649 7.78 20.93 -24.89
CA VAL A 649 8.06 20.14 -26.10
C VAL A 649 8.96 20.90 -27.10
N PRO A 650 9.98 20.23 -27.70
CA PRO A 650 10.80 20.80 -28.76
C PRO A 650 9.98 21.38 -29.91
N ALA A 651 10.47 22.47 -30.51
CA ALA A 651 9.71 23.27 -31.49
C ALA A 651 9.23 22.47 -32.71
N GLU A 652 9.99 21.46 -33.12
CA GLU A 652 9.69 20.55 -34.24
C GLU A 652 8.58 19.52 -33.96
N HIS A 653 8.40 19.13 -32.68
CA HIS A 653 7.40 18.16 -32.22
C HIS A 653 6.12 18.82 -31.70
N ARG A 654 6.07 20.16 -31.59
CA ARG A 654 4.93 20.92 -31.04
C ARG A 654 3.58 20.49 -31.62
N GLN A 655 3.48 20.40 -32.95
CA GLN A 655 2.22 20.06 -33.63
C GLN A 655 1.78 18.61 -33.37
N ASP A 656 2.69 17.73 -32.95
CA ASP A 656 2.41 16.33 -32.65
C ASP A 656 2.05 16.15 -31.17
N MET A 657 2.69 16.88 -30.25
CA MET A 657 2.20 17.08 -28.88
C MET A 657 0.79 17.73 -28.87
N ALA A 658 0.56 18.72 -29.72
CA ALA A 658 -0.74 19.36 -29.89
C ALA A 658 -1.81 18.36 -30.34
N PHE A 659 -1.48 17.52 -31.32
CA PHE A 659 -2.33 16.42 -31.75
C PHE A 659 -2.60 15.41 -30.62
N LEU A 660 -1.57 15.00 -29.87
CA LEU A 660 -1.69 14.01 -28.79
C LEU A 660 -2.68 14.53 -27.73
N ILE A 661 -2.39 15.69 -27.14
CA ILE A 661 -3.19 16.31 -26.06
C ILE A 661 -4.62 16.65 -26.53
N SER A 662 -4.81 17.10 -27.77
CA SER A 662 -6.13 17.44 -28.32
C SER A 662 -7.08 16.24 -28.50
N ASN A 663 -6.58 15.02 -28.35
CA ASN A 663 -7.29 13.77 -28.61
C ASN A 663 -7.21 12.76 -27.44
N MET A 664 -6.32 12.99 -26.47
CA MET A 664 -6.17 12.17 -25.26
C MET A 664 -7.53 11.93 -24.57
N PRO A 665 -7.77 10.71 -24.04
CA PRO A 665 -8.85 10.46 -23.09
C PRO A 665 -8.89 11.47 -21.96
N ALA A 666 -10.10 11.86 -21.56
CA ALA A 666 -10.33 12.78 -20.46
C ALA A 666 -9.84 12.21 -19.12
N GLY A 667 -9.76 10.88 -19.00
CA GLY A 667 -9.05 10.20 -17.91
C GLY A 667 -7.57 10.62 -17.86
N ASP A 668 -6.83 10.30 -18.92
CA ASP A 668 -5.39 10.58 -19.02
C ASP A 668 -5.08 12.09 -18.90
N LEU A 669 -5.91 12.97 -19.48
CA LEU A 669 -5.78 14.42 -19.33
C LEU A 669 -5.79 14.88 -17.87
N ARG A 670 -6.47 14.16 -16.95
CA ARG A 670 -6.58 14.52 -15.53
C ARG A 670 -5.48 13.92 -14.64
N THR A 671 -4.62 13.05 -15.16
CA THR A 671 -3.66 12.28 -14.34
C THR A 671 -2.24 12.19 -14.91
N MET A 672 -2.06 12.35 -16.23
CA MET A 672 -0.77 12.14 -16.88
C MET A 672 0.14 13.37 -16.69
N PRO A 673 1.36 13.20 -16.13
CA PRO A 673 2.29 14.30 -15.91
C PRO A 673 2.99 14.73 -17.20
N ALA A 674 3.57 15.94 -17.19
CA ALA A 674 4.24 16.52 -18.33
C ALA A 674 5.47 15.72 -18.78
N THR A 675 6.20 15.10 -17.85
CA THR A 675 7.39 14.28 -18.13
C THR A 675 7.05 13.11 -19.06
N VAL A 676 6.07 12.28 -18.68
CA VAL A 676 5.63 11.11 -19.45
C VAL A 676 5.15 11.50 -20.86
N LEU A 677 4.47 12.64 -21.00
CA LEU A 677 4.07 13.16 -22.32
C LEU A 677 5.29 13.56 -23.17
N LEU A 678 6.26 14.26 -22.59
CA LEU A 678 7.48 14.68 -23.27
C LEU A 678 8.36 13.48 -23.66
N GLU A 679 8.50 12.50 -22.77
CA GLU A 679 9.25 11.27 -22.95
C GLU A 679 8.63 10.39 -24.05
N ASN A 680 7.31 10.17 -24.02
CA ASN A 680 6.61 9.43 -25.09
C ASN A 680 6.77 10.12 -26.45
N VAL A 681 6.60 11.44 -26.54
CA VAL A 681 6.76 12.19 -27.80
C VAL A 681 8.20 12.09 -28.31
N ALA A 682 9.20 12.31 -27.45
CA ALA A 682 10.61 12.21 -27.83
C ALA A 682 11.00 10.80 -28.30
N ALA A 683 10.60 9.75 -27.56
CA ALA A 683 10.90 8.37 -27.90
C ALA A 683 10.17 7.88 -29.17
N ALA A 684 8.92 8.31 -29.40
CA ALA A 684 8.19 8.05 -30.63
C ALA A 684 8.87 8.68 -31.85
N HIS A 685 9.29 9.95 -31.75
CA HIS A 685 10.04 10.60 -32.81
C HIS A 685 11.43 9.99 -33.04
N ALA A 686 12.16 9.63 -31.98
CA ALA A 686 13.48 9.01 -32.11
C ALA A 686 13.40 7.65 -32.82
N SER A 687 12.45 6.78 -32.43
CA SER A 687 12.29 5.47 -33.07
C SER A 687 11.75 5.57 -34.49
N PHE A 688 10.86 6.52 -34.77
CA PHE A 688 10.37 6.79 -36.12
C PHE A 688 11.47 7.35 -37.03
N ALA A 689 12.26 8.32 -36.58
CA ALA A 689 13.35 8.89 -37.37
C ALA A 689 14.51 7.90 -37.63
N ALA A 690 14.67 6.87 -36.78
CA ALA A 690 15.59 5.76 -37.02
C ALA A 690 15.02 4.67 -37.95
N SER A 691 13.69 4.58 -38.09
CA SER A 691 13.02 3.50 -38.82
C SER A 691 13.35 3.52 -40.33
N PRO A 692 13.87 2.42 -40.92
CA PRO A 692 14.14 2.33 -42.35
C PRO A 692 12.93 2.61 -43.24
N TRP A 693 11.72 2.35 -42.74
CA TRP A 693 10.46 2.49 -43.47
C TRP A 693 9.69 3.77 -43.10
N SER A 694 10.29 4.70 -42.36
CA SER A 694 9.70 6.03 -42.10
C SER A 694 9.52 6.86 -43.37
N ALA A 695 10.36 6.63 -44.38
CA ALA A 695 10.29 7.28 -45.68
C ALA A 695 9.03 6.84 -46.45
N GLY A 696 8.09 7.77 -46.63
CA GLY A 696 6.82 7.54 -47.34
C GLY A 696 5.58 7.46 -46.43
N VAL A 697 5.77 7.30 -45.11
CA VAL A 697 4.67 7.31 -44.13
C VAL A 697 4.09 8.73 -43.97
N PRO A 698 2.78 8.95 -44.17
CA PRO A 698 2.14 10.24 -43.92
C PRO A 698 2.18 10.68 -42.44
N ARG A 699 2.23 12.00 -42.17
CA ARG A 699 2.36 12.51 -40.78
C ARG A 699 1.11 12.26 -39.94
N ASP A 700 -0.06 12.17 -40.56
CA ASP A 700 -1.31 11.69 -39.93
C ASP A 700 -1.23 10.21 -39.56
N VAL A 701 -0.67 9.34 -40.42
CA VAL A 701 -0.42 7.92 -40.08
C VAL A 701 0.55 7.79 -38.89
N PHE A 702 1.64 8.57 -38.86
CA PHE A 702 2.54 8.65 -37.68
C PHE A 702 1.79 9.04 -36.40
N ARG A 703 0.89 10.03 -36.49
CA ARG A 703 0.08 10.54 -35.37
C ARG A 703 -0.94 9.53 -34.84
N GLU A 704 -1.59 8.76 -35.70
CA GLU A 704 -2.54 7.72 -35.28
C GLU A 704 -1.84 6.45 -34.76
N ALA A 705 -0.67 6.11 -35.32
CA ALA A 705 -0.16 4.73 -35.27
C ALA A 705 1.29 4.55 -34.85
N VAL A 706 2.03 5.62 -34.51
CA VAL A 706 3.36 5.53 -33.86
C VAL A 706 3.40 6.35 -32.57
N LEU A 707 2.88 7.58 -32.63
CA LEU A 707 2.91 8.57 -31.56
C LEU A 707 2.13 8.21 -30.27
N PRO A 708 0.95 7.57 -30.30
CA PRO A 708 0.16 7.35 -29.08
C PRO A 708 0.79 6.30 -28.16
N TYR A 709 0.68 6.54 -26.84
CA TYR A 709 1.15 5.63 -25.79
C TYR A 709 0.21 4.44 -25.51
N ALA A 710 -0.97 4.42 -26.14
CA ALA A 710 -2.01 3.41 -25.96
C ALA A 710 -2.79 3.17 -27.27
N HIS A 711 -3.65 2.16 -27.26
CA HIS A 711 -4.57 1.82 -28.34
C HIS A 711 -6.04 1.97 -27.93
N ILE A 712 -6.42 1.52 -26.73
CA ILE A 712 -7.79 1.42 -26.25
C ILE A 712 -7.90 1.84 -24.77
N ASN A 713 -8.66 1.10 -23.95
CA ASN A 713 -8.85 1.33 -22.51
C ASN A 713 -7.87 0.55 -21.60
N GLU A 714 -6.75 0.05 -22.14
CA GLU A 714 -5.75 -0.67 -21.35
C GLU A 714 -5.08 0.20 -20.28
N ARG A 715 -4.52 -0.42 -19.22
CA ARG A 715 -3.73 0.29 -18.21
C ARG A 715 -2.57 1.04 -18.89
N ARG A 716 -2.25 2.24 -18.40
CA ARG A 716 -1.14 3.04 -18.93
C ARG A 716 0.18 2.53 -18.33
N ASP A 717 1.04 2.00 -19.18
CA ASP A 717 2.37 1.49 -18.84
C ASP A 717 3.45 2.29 -19.59
N ASP A 718 4.62 2.52 -18.97
CA ASP A 718 5.82 2.95 -19.70
C ASP A 718 6.48 1.75 -20.39
N TRP A 719 5.85 1.26 -21.46
CA TRP A 719 6.37 0.16 -22.28
C TRP A 719 7.38 0.65 -23.32
N ARG A 720 7.28 1.90 -23.80
CA ARG A 720 8.00 2.36 -25.00
C ARG A 720 9.50 2.36 -24.78
N GLY A 721 9.97 2.81 -23.62
CA GLY A 721 11.39 2.80 -23.30
C GLY A 721 12.02 1.41 -23.34
N ASP A 722 11.33 0.38 -22.83
CA ASP A 722 11.86 -0.99 -22.81
C ASP A 722 11.71 -1.71 -24.14
N PHE A 723 10.55 -1.56 -24.79
CA PHE A 723 10.29 -2.19 -26.09
C PHE A 723 11.24 -1.63 -27.16
N THR A 724 11.59 -0.33 -27.12
CA THR A 724 12.58 0.25 -28.04
C THR A 724 13.97 -0.35 -27.82
N ARG A 725 14.38 -0.62 -26.57
CA ARG A 725 15.68 -1.26 -26.26
C ARG A 725 15.76 -2.71 -26.73
N ARG A 726 14.65 -3.45 -26.70
CA ARG A 726 14.61 -4.87 -27.08
C ARG A 726 14.42 -5.11 -28.57
N PHE A 727 13.56 -4.31 -29.20
CA PHE A 727 12.92 -4.72 -30.46
C PHE A 727 13.24 -3.81 -31.65
N ARG A 728 13.59 -2.54 -31.45
CA ARG A 728 13.83 -1.60 -32.57
C ARG A 728 14.98 -2.06 -33.45
N ASP A 729 16.16 -2.22 -32.86
CA ASP A 729 17.39 -2.44 -33.62
C ASP A 729 17.38 -3.80 -34.33
N ILE A 730 16.86 -4.84 -33.67
CA ILE A 730 16.63 -6.18 -34.27
C ILE A 730 15.63 -6.10 -35.43
N ALA A 731 14.53 -5.37 -35.30
CA ALA A 731 13.58 -5.20 -36.42
C ALA A 731 14.25 -4.49 -37.62
N HIS A 732 15.13 -3.52 -37.37
CA HIS A 732 15.80 -2.72 -38.40
C HIS A 732 16.89 -3.49 -39.18
N GLU A 733 17.27 -4.69 -38.77
CA GLU A 733 18.18 -5.58 -39.53
C GLU A 733 17.46 -6.33 -40.68
N GLU A 734 16.13 -6.38 -40.70
CA GLU A 734 15.33 -7.09 -41.71
C GLU A 734 15.19 -6.35 -43.05
N GLU A 735 15.23 -7.09 -44.16
CA GLU A 735 15.22 -6.52 -45.53
C GLU A 735 13.90 -5.79 -45.90
N SER A 736 12.81 -6.01 -45.15
CA SER A 736 11.50 -5.40 -45.43
C SER A 736 10.65 -5.22 -44.16
N GLN A 737 9.74 -4.25 -44.19
CA GLN A 737 8.83 -4.00 -43.06
C GLN A 737 7.95 -5.22 -42.75
N ALA A 738 7.52 -5.97 -43.77
CA ALA A 738 6.74 -7.19 -43.59
C ALA A 738 7.55 -8.29 -42.89
N ALA A 739 8.84 -8.45 -43.19
CA ALA A 739 9.72 -9.38 -42.48
C ALA A 739 9.95 -8.92 -41.02
N ALA A 740 10.25 -7.64 -40.81
CA ALA A 740 10.40 -7.03 -39.50
C ALA A 740 9.16 -7.26 -38.60
N VAL A 741 7.95 -7.05 -39.10
CA VAL A 741 6.72 -7.27 -38.31
C VAL A 741 6.46 -8.75 -38.01
N ARG A 742 6.84 -9.68 -38.89
CA ARG A 742 6.77 -11.13 -38.61
C ARG A 742 7.77 -11.53 -37.53
N LEU A 743 9.00 -11.03 -37.61
CA LEU A 743 10.03 -11.22 -36.58
C LEU A 743 9.55 -10.68 -35.24
N LEU A 744 8.94 -9.48 -35.20
CA LEU A 744 8.33 -8.91 -34.00
C LEU A 744 7.14 -9.74 -33.48
N ASN A 745 6.29 -10.27 -34.35
CA ASN A 745 5.17 -11.14 -34.00
C ASN A 745 5.67 -12.41 -33.28
N GLN A 746 6.76 -13.02 -33.74
CA GLN A 746 7.39 -14.14 -33.02
C GLN A 746 8.10 -13.67 -31.74
N MET A 747 9.06 -12.75 -31.87
CA MET A 747 10.00 -12.35 -30.81
C MET A 747 9.30 -11.76 -29.58
N VAL A 748 8.19 -11.02 -29.74
CA VAL A 748 7.57 -10.34 -28.61
C VAL A 748 6.98 -11.32 -27.59
N TYR A 749 6.43 -12.45 -28.03
CA TYR A 749 5.87 -13.47 -27.12
C TYR A 749 6.96 -14.41 -26.58
N GLU A 750 7.95 -14.77 -27.41
CA GLU A 750 9.11 -15.57 -26.97
C GLU A 750 9.98 -14.83 -25.93
N THR A 751 10.17 -13.52 -26.08
CA THR A 751 10.98 -12.69 -25.16
C THR A 751 10.39 -12.56 -23.76
N PHE A 752 9.07 -12.73 -23.63
CA PHE A 752 8.33 -12.54 -22.38
C PHE A 752 7.64 -13.82 -21.85
N ASP A 753 7.83 -14.96 -22.53
CA ASP A 753 7.13 -16.24 -22.25
C ASP A 753 5.61 -16.07 -22.10
N VAL A 754 4.98 -15.50 -23.15
CA VAL A 754 3.55 -15.16 -23.17
C VAL A 754 2.78 -16.09 -24.10
N VAL A 755 1.70 -16.72 -23.61
CA VAL A 755 0.83 -17.60 -24.42
C VAL A 755 -0.61 -17.06 -24.58
N PHE A 756 -1.31 -17.47 -25.63
CA PHE A 756 -2.74 -17.20 -25.74
C PHE A 756 -3.54 -18.05 -24.75
N ASP A 757 -4.28 -17.39 -23.84
CA ASP A 757 -5.27 -18.05 -22.99
C ASP A 757 -6.44 -17.10 -22.65
N SER A 758 -7.55 -17.25 -23.38
CA SER A 758 -8.79 -16.50 -23.16
C SER A 758 -9.58 -16.89 -21.91
N ASN A 759 -9.06 -17.78 -21.05
CA ASN A 759 -9.69 -18.21 -19.80
C ASN A 759 -8.86 -17.88 -18.54
N LYS A 760 -7.52 -17.80 -18.63
CA LYS A 760 -6.64 -17.50 -17.48
C LYS A 760 -6.27 -16.01 -17.27
N ARG A 761 -6.35 -15.19 -18.32
CA ARG A 761 -6.19 -13.72 -18.23
C ARG A 761 -7.14 -13.08 -17.21
N LEU A 762 -6.73 -11.96 -16.60
CA LEU A 762 -7.56 -11.15 -15.70
C LEU A 762 -8.66 -10.35 -16.43
N LYS A 763 -8.37 -9.83 -17.63
CA LYS A 763 -9.28 -9.04 -18.47
C LYS A 763 -8.93 -9.21 -19.95
N ASN A 764 -9.70 -8.61 -20.87
CA ASN A 764 -9.41 -8.73 -22.32
C ASN A 764 -8.21 -7.85 -22.72
N GLU A 765 -8.25 -6.61 -22.25
CA GLU A 765 -7.41 -5.46 -22.58
C GLU A 765 -6.23 -5.28 -21.62
N GLN A 766 -5.53 -6.37 -21.31
CA GLN A 766 -4.28 -6.30 -20.57
C GLN A 766 -3.31 -5.33 -21.27
N SER A 767 -2.75 -4.40 -20.51
CA SER A 767 -1.62 -3.59 -20.96
C SER A 767 -0.36 -4.46 -21.16
N PRO A 768 0.73 -3.92 -21.71
CA PRO A 768 1.95 -4.69 -21.92
C PRO A 768 2.46 -5.39 -20.67
N TYR A 769 2.61 -4.69 -19.54
CA TYR A 769 3.10 -5.33 -18.31
C TYR A 769 2.04 -6.28 -17.73
N GLN A 770 0.74 -5.96 -17.79
CA GLN A 770 -0.33 -6.90 -17.39
C GLN A 770 -0.44 -8.16 -18.28
N THR A 771 0.19 -8.17 -19.45
CA THR A 771 0.32 -9.36 -20.31
C THR A 771 1.57 -10.17 -19.94
N ILE A 772 2.68 -9.48 -19.69
CA ILE A 772 3.97 -10.06 -19.30
C ILE A 772 3.87 -10.70 -17.90
N ASP A 773 3.38 -9.96 -16.90
CA ASP A 773 3.23 -10.38 -15.50
C ASP A 773 2.27 -11.59 -15.34
N GLN A 774 1.42 -11.85 -16.33
CA GLN A 774 0.49 -12.99 -16.35
C GLN A 774 0.98 -14.19 -17.16
N ASN A 775 2.06 -14.06 -17.94
CA ASN A 775 2.51 -15.01 -18.97
C ASN A 775 1.40 -15.45 -19.97
N CYS A 776 0.25 -14.75 -20.01
CA CYS A 776 -0.85 -15.11 -20.91
C CYS A 776 -1.82 -13.96 -21.17
N ALA A 777 -2.45 -13.95 -22.35
CA ALA A 777 -3.45 -12.94 -22.71
C ALA A 777 -4.53 -13.40 -23.72
N SER A 778 -5.53 -12.54 -23.95
CA SER A 778 -6.44 -12.65 -25.09
C SER A 778 -5.81 -12.16 -26.40
N CYS A 779 -6.47 -12.38 -27.54
CA CYS A 779 -6.09 -11.76 -28.82
C CYS A 779 -5.98 -10.22 -28.73
N THR A 780 -6.73 -9.57 -27.84
CA THR A 780 -6.62 -8.11 -27.62
C THR A 780 -5.32 -7.75 -26.89
N GLY A 781 -4.98 -8.44 -25.80
CA GLY A 781 -3.73 -8.23 -25.06
C GLY A 781 -2.49 -8.54 -25.91
N LEU A 782 -2.53 -9.63 -26.70
CA LEU A 782 -1.47 -9.96 -27.65
C LEU A 782 -1.37 -8.92 -28.78
N SER A 783 -2.50 -8.43 -29.31
CA SER A 783 -2.51 -7.34 -30.29
C SER A 783 -1.96 -6.02 -29.74
N ILE A 784 -2.22 -5.69 -28.46
CA ILE A 784 -1.58 -4.57 -27.75
C ILE A 784 -0.06 -4.78 -27.72
N LEU A 785 0.41 -5.98 -27.35
CA LEU A 785 1.82 -6.29 -27.20
C LEU A 785 2.58 -6.16 -28.53
N LEU A 786 2.07 -6.76 -29.62
CA LEU A 786 2.66 -6.68 -30.96
C LEU A 786 2.60 -5.26 -31.53
N ALA A 787 1.44 -4.59 -31.45
CA ALA A 787 1.32 -3.24 -32.00
C ALA A 787 2.24 -2.24 -31.27
N ASN A 788 2.44 -2.40 -29.96
CA ASN A 788 3.42 -1.63 -29.20
C ASN A 788 4.88 -1.98 -29.56
N ALA A 789 5.21 -3.24 -29.86
CA ALA A 789 6.54 -3.60 -30.37
C ALA A 789 6.83 -2.95 -31.73
N CYS A 790 5.86 -2.97 -32.66
CA CYS A 790 5.94 -2.23 -33.92
C CYS A 790 6.11 -0.71 -33.69
N ARG A 791 5.31 -0.10 -32.81
CA ARG A 791 5.42 1.33 -32.45
C ARG A 791 6.77 1.70 -31.83
N ALA A 792 7.36 0.81 -31.04
CA ALA A 792 8.69 0.97 -30.47
C ALA A 792 9.81 0.84 -31.52
N ALA A 793 9.58 0.07 -32.58
CA ALA A 793 10.43 0.00 -33.76
C ALA A 793 10.21 1.15 -34.76
N GLY A 794 9.26 2.06 -34.50
CA GLY A 794 8.91 3.15 -35.43
C GLY A 794 8.09 2.68 -36.65
N ILE A 795 7.47 1.49 -36.58
CA ILE A 795 6.57 0.95 -37.59
C ILE A 795 5.13 1.40 -37.25
N PRO A 796 4.34 1.97 -38.18
CA PRO A 796 2.99 2.45 -37.86
C PRO A 796 2.00 1.28 -37.71
N ALA A 797 1.56 1.04 -36.48
CA ALA A 797 0.67 -0.07 -36.13
C ALA A 797 -0.50 0.37 -35.24
N ARG A 798 -1.64 -0.30 -35.40
CA ARG A 798 -2.84 -0.14 -34.57
C ARG A 798 -3.61 -1.46 -34.43
N ILE A 799 -4.39 -1.59 -33.38
CA ILE A 799 -5.32 -2.71 -33.22
C ILE A 799 -6.52 -2.49 -34.14
N ALA A 800 -6.98 -3.55 -34.79
CA ALA A 800 -8.29 -3.61 -35.41
C ALA A 800 -9.04 -4.87 -34.95
N GLY A 801 -10.34 -4.93 -35.18
CA GLY A 801 -11.14 -6.05 -34.69
C GLY A 801 -12.61 -5.98 -35.05
N ILE A 802 -13.31 -7.09 -34.78
CA ILE A 802 -14.75 -7.14 -34.67
C ILE A 802 -15.14 -7.21 -33.18
N PRO A 803 -15.86 -6.22 -32.63
CA PRO A 803 -16.16 -6.16 -31.20
C PRO A 803 -17.07 -7.29 -30.72
N GLU A 804 -18.01 -7.74 -31.55
CA GLU A 804 -18.84 -8.93 -31.29
C GLU A 804 -19.11 -9.65 -32.61
N TRP A 805 -18.93 -10.97 -32.67
CA TRP A 805 -19.45 -11.76 -33.78
C TRP A 805 -20.97 -11.89 -33.65
N PRO A 806 -21.72 -12.07 -34.77
CA PRO A 806 -23.14 -12.47 -34.72
C PRO A 806 -23.40 -13.80 -33.97
N THR A 807 -22.35 -14.57 -33.68
CA THR A 807 -22.36 -15.81 -32.89
C THR A 807 -22.01 -15.62 -31.41
N GLY A 808 -21.70 -14.39 -30.98
CA GLY A 808 -21.05 -14.09 -29.69
C GLY A 808 -19.52 -14.22 -29.73
N ASP A 809 -18.88 -13.70 -28.68
CA ASP A 809 -17.44 -13.42 -28.54
C ASP A 809 -16.89 -12.37 -29.54
N ASN A 810 -15.62 -11.97 -29.42
CA ASN A 810 -14.96 -10.95 -30.22
C ASN A 810 -13.82 -11.53 -31.07
N HIS A 811 -13.14 -10.70 -31.88
CA HIS A 811 -11.74 -10.95 -32.27
C HIS A 811 -11.01 -9.65 -32.57
N THR A 812 -9.70 -9.63 -32.33
CA THR A 812 -8.80 -8.49 -32.57
C THR A 812 -7.47 -8.95 -33.15
N TRP A 813 -6.89 -8.12 -34.00
CA TRP A 813 -5.65 -8.33 -34.76
C TRP A 813 -4.93 -6.99 -34.92
N VAL A 814 -3.77 -6.96 -35.59
CA VAL A 814 -3.01 -5.72 -35.83
C VAL A 814 -3.16 -5.28 -37.30
N GLU A 815 -3.51 -4.02 -37.53
CA GLU A 815 -3.32 -3.32 -38.82
C GLU A 815 -1.96 -2.59 -38.81
N VAL A 816 -1.17 -2.76 -39.85
CA VAL A 816 0.13 -2.09 -40.06
C VAL A 816 0.12 -1.32 -41.38
N TYR A 817 0.64 -0.10 -41.41
CA TYR A 817 0.72 0.70 -42.63
C TYR A 817 2.02 0.45 -43.40
N ASP A 818 1.92 0.08 -44.68
CA ASP A 818 3.07 -0.03 -45.58
C ASP A 818 3.25 1.26 -46.41
N PRO A 819 4.44 1.92 -46.35
CA PRO A 819 4.71 3.14 -47.11
C PRO A 819 4.93 2.92 -48.61
N ILE A 820 5.15 1.68 -49.07
CA ILE A 820 5.51 1.36 -50.45
C ILE A 820 4.28 1.41 -51.36
N ASP A 821 3.17 0.82 -50.93
CA ASP A 821 1.88 0.85 -51.66
C ASP A 821 0.85 1.82 -51.03
N GLN A 822 1.19 2.40 -49.87
CA GLN A 822 0.41 3.36 -49.09
C GLN A 822 -0.87 2.77 -48.45
N GLN A 823 -0.87 1.47 -48.16
CA GLN A 823 -2.02 0.77 -47.58
C GLN A 823 -1.82 0.26 -46.14
N TRP A 824 -2.93 0.02 -45.45
CA TRP A 824 -2.97 -0.78 -44.22
C TRP A 824 -3.05 -2.26 -44.57
N HIS A 825 -2.13 -3.10 -44.14
CA HIS A 825 -2.26 -4.56 -44.15
C HIS A 825 -2.69 -5.07 -42.77
N TRP A 826 -3.16 -6.31 -42.66
CA TRP A 826 -3.43 -6.94 -41.36
C TRP A 826 -2.54 -8.16 -41.09
N ILE A 827 -2.29 -8.44 -39.81
CA ILE A 827 -1.58 -9.63 -39.33
C ILE A 827 -2.19 -10.14 -38.02
N GLU A 828 -2.23 -11.47 -37.86
CA GLU A 828 -2.75 -12.14 -36.65
C GLU A 828 -1.71 -12.14 -35.51
N ALA A 829 -2.17 -11.89 -34.29
CA ALA A 829 -1.33 -11.64 -33.11
C ALA A 829 -1.10 -12.90 -32.24
N PHE A 830 -0.53 -13.95 -32.83
CA PHE A 830 -0.34 -15.26 -32.17
C PHE A 830 1.06 -15.90 -32.36
N GLY A 831 2.11 -15.13 -32.65
CA GLY A 831 3.46 -15.68 -32.80
C GLY A 831 3.78 -16.19 -34.21
N GLY A 832 2.87 -16.00 -35.16
CA GLY A 832 3.04 -16.37 -36.56
C GLY A 832 1.87 -15.92 -37.41
N GLY A 833 2.13 -15.69 -38.71
CA GLY A 833 1.14 -15.23 -39.68
C GLY A 833 1.80 -14.40 -40.79
N GLU A 834 1.21 -14.43 -41.98
CA GLU A 834 1.59 -13.56 -43.11
C GLU A 834 0.79 -12.26 -43.10
N TYR A 835 1.17 -11.30 -43.95
CA TYR A 835 0.35 -10.10 -44.19
C TYR A 835 -0.90 -10.45 -45.00
N ASP A 836 -2.02 -9.82 -44.64
CA ASP A 836 -3.36 -10.00 -45.18
C ASP A 836 -3.97 -11.43 -45.05
N GLU A 837 -3.28 -12.36 -44.39
CA GLU A 837 -3.78 -13.71 -44.08
C GLU A 837 -4.36 -13.83 -42.65
N GLY A 838 -5.25 -14.80 -42.46
CA GLY A 838 -5.82 -15.13 -41.15
C GLY A 838 -7.06 -16.02 -41.23
N TRP A 839 -7.25 -16.91 -40.24
CA TRP A 839 -8.40 -17.84 -40.18
C TRP A 839 -9.76 -17.13 -40.15
N TRP A 840 -9.78 -15.88 -39.67
CA TRP A 840 -10.96 -15.04 -39.53
C TRP A 840 -11.31 -14.22 -40.78
N VAL A 841 -10.39 -14.09 -41.75
CA VAL A 841 -10.51 -13.09 -42.84
C VAL A 841 -11.81 -13.26 -43.62
N GLU A 842 -12.11 -14.46 -44.13
CA GLU A 842 -13.35 -14.70 -44.89
C GLU A 842 -14.62 -14.56 -44.04
N LYS A 843 -14.57 -14.85 -42.73
CA LYS A 843 -15.68 -14.60 -41.80
C LYS A 843 -15.94 -13.10 -41.65
N VAL A 844 -14.87 -12.31 -41.55
CA VAL A 844 -14.93 -10.84 -41.51
C VAL A 844 -15.39 -10.27 -42.85
N ARG A 845 -14.89 -10.76 -44.00
CA ARG A 845 -15.38 -10.34 -45.32
C ARG A 845 -16.88 -10.58 -45.50
N GLY A 846 -17.38 -11.73 -45.04
CA GLY A 846 -18.80 -12.06 -45.06
C GLY A 846 -19.64 -11.04 -44.28
N ILE A 847 -19.34 -10.86 -42.98
CA ILE A 847 -20.04 -9.91 -42.11
C ILE A 847 -19.92 -8.47 -42.62
N ALA A 848 -18.75 -8.08 -43.13
CA ALA A 848 -18.52 -6.76 -43.69
C ALA A 848 -19.35 -6.51 -44.97
N SER A 849 -19.68 -7.56 -45.72
CA SER A 849 -20.53 -7.49 -46.92
C SER A 849 -22.02 -7.34 -46.58
N GLU A 850 -22.43 -7.58 -45.33
CA GLU A 850 -23.80 -7.33 -44.84
C GLU A 850 -24.03 -5.83 -44.48
N ASP A 851 -22.96 -5.03 -44.34
CA ASP A 851 -22.94 -3.62 -43.90
C ASP A 851 -23.95 -3.31 -42.77
N SER A 852 -23.94 -4.14 -41.73
CA SER A 852 -24.88 -4.10 -40.61
C SER A 852 -24.96 -2.72 -39.96
N ALA A 853 -26.17 -2.30 -39.58
CA ALA A 853 -26.40 -1.04 -38.88
C ALA A 853 -26.05 -1.08 -37.38
N GLU A 854 -25.75 -2.26 -36.81
CA GLU A 854 -25.38 -2.40 -35.40
C GLU A 854 -23.84 -2.30 -35.23
N PRO A 855 -23.30 -1.27 -34.54
CA PRO A 855 -21.85 -1.03 -34.45
C PRO A 855 -21.01 -2.21 -33.98
N ARG A 856 -21.53 -3.04 -33.06
CA ARG A 856 -20.85 -4.22 -32.51
C ARG A 856 -20.52 -5.30 -33.55
N TYR A 857 -21.31 -5.39 -34.63
CA TYR A 857 -21.12 -6.32 -35.75
C TYR A 857 -20.32 -5.72 -36.92
N ARG A 858 -19.76 -4.51 -36.75
CA ARG A 858 -18.95 -3.80 -37.75
C ARG A 858 -17.46 -3.92 -37.40
N ILE A 859 -16.58 -3.68 -38.36
CA ILE A 859 -15.13 -3.82 -38.16
C ILE A 859 -14.57 -2.45 -37.81
N TRP A 860 -13.78 -2.38 -36.74
CA TRP A 860 -13.20 -1.14 -36.23
C TRP A 860 -11.68 -1.23 -36.14
N ALA A 861 -11.00 -0.09 -36.33
CA ALA A 861 -9.61 0.07 -35.96
C ALA A 861 -9.46 1.18 -34.91
N ALA A 862 -8.54 0.99 -33.97
CA ALA A 862 -8.21 1.96 -32.95
C ALA A 862 -7.70 3.26 -33.59
N SER A 863 -8.24 4.38 -33.11
CA SER A 863 -7.92 5.73 -33.56
C SER A 863 -7.45 6.54 -32.35
N TRP A 864 -6.55 7.50 -32.56
CA TRP A 864 -6.35 8.57 -31.60
C TRP A 864 -7.25 9.76 -31.95
N SER A 865 -7.35 10.12 -33.23
CA SER A 865 -8.25 11.20 -33.68
C SER A 865 -9.69 11.02 -33.19
N ARG A 866 -10.27 12.12 -32.69
CA ARG A 866 -11.71 12.28 -32.40
C ARG A 866 -12.35 13.27 -33.40
N PRO A 867 -12.97 12.80 -34.50
CA PRO A 867 -13.62 13.67 -35.48
C PRO A 867 -14.90 14.33 -34.94
N ALA A 868 -15.17 15.58 -35.33
CA ALA A 868 -16.35 16.31 -34.85
C ALA A 868 -17.64 15.78 -35.51
N GLY A 869 -18.61 15.36 -34.71
CA GLY A 869 -19.94 14.94 -35.17
C GLY A 869 -20.04 13.50 -35.66
N VAL A 870 -18.95 12.71 -35.59
CA VAL A 870 -18.97 11.27 -35.89
C VAL A 870 -19.07 10.49 -34.56
N PRO A 871 -19.97 9.49 -34.44
CA PRO A 871 -20.11 8.69 -33.22
C PRO A 871 -19.03 7.60 -33.11
N ASP A 872 -17.77 8.00 -33.28
CA ASP A 872 -16.60 7.12 -33.32
C ASP A 872 -16.20 6.66 -31.91
N ARG A 873 -16.72 5.50 -31.51
CA ARG A 873 -16.16 4.70 -30.41
C ARG A 873 -15.88 3.29 -30.91
N PHE A 874 -14.73 2.72 -30.57
CA PHE A 874 -14.48 1.29 -30.72
C PHE A 874 -15.47 0.56 -29.79
N PRO A 875 -16.50 -0.14 -30.28
CA PRO A 875 -17.64 -0.54 -29.44
C PRO A 875 -17.39 -1.89 -28.75
N LEU A 876 -16.32 -1.95 -27.96
CA LEU A 876 -15.85 -3.10 -27.20
C LEU A 876 -16.93 -3.57 -26.20
N TRP A 877 -17.29 -4.87 -26.20
CA TRP A 877 -18.46 -5.37 -25.46
C TRP A 877 -18.36 -5.28 -23.93
N TRP A 878 -17.15 -5.09 -23.39
CA TRP A 878 -16.90 -4.91 -21.97
C TRP A 878 -17.04 -3.45 -21.49
N LEU A 879 -17.17 -2.48 -22.41
CA LEU A 879 -17.35 -1.07 -22.10
C LEU A 879 -18.82 -0.66 -22.10
N THR A 880 -19.17 0.28 -21.22
CA THR A 880 -20.51 0.84 -21.08
C THR A 880 -20.62 2.22 -21.74
N ASP A 881 -21.84 2.75 -21.87
CA ASP A 881 -22.08 4.13 -22.33
C ASP A 881 -21.55 5.22 -21.36
N ARG A 882 -20.89 4.85 -20.25
CA ARG A 882 -20.31 5.77 -19.26
C ARG A 882 -18.79 5.85 -19.29
N ASP A 883 -18.13 4.90 -19.94
CA ASP A 883 -16.69 4.85 -20.05
C ASP A 883 -16.19 5.86 -21.10
N ASP A 884 -14.95 6.34 -21.00
CA ASP A 884 -14.40 7.30 -21.96
C ASP A 884 -14.41 6.67 -23.37
N PRO A 885 -15.01 7.30 -24.38
CA PRO A 885 -15.08 6.72 -25.72
C PRO A 885 -13.68 6.57 -26.30
N VAL A 886 -13.17 5.34 -26.25
CA VAL A 886 -12.02 4.85 -27.02
C VAL A 886 -12.28 5.18 -28.49
N PRO A 887 -11.50 6.06 -29.14
CA PRO A 887 -11.78 6.45 -30.51
C PRO A 887 -11.51 5.25 -31.43
N GLY A 888 -12.38 5.06 -32.41
CA GLY A 888 -12.23 3.98 -33.38
C GLY A 888 -12.91 4.34 -34.69
N ILE A 889 -12.28 3.98 -35.81
CA ILE A 889 -12.80 4.22 -37.15
C ILE A 889 -13.41 2.96 -37.74
N ASP A 890 -14.55 3.11 -38.43
CA ASP A 890 -15.21 2.05 -39.18
C ASP A 890 -14.35 1.63 -40.40
N ARG A 891 -13.86 0.38 -40.39
CA ARG A 891 -13.08 -0.25 -41.47
C ARG A 891 -13.92 -1.22 -42.31
N THR A 892 -15.21 -1.40 -42.02
CA THR A 892 -16.08 -2.42 -42.64
C THR A 892 -16.00 -2.41 -44.17
N LYS A 893 -15.96 -1.22 -44.78
CA LYS A 893 -15.94 -1.06 -46.24
C LYS A 893 -14.60 -1.43 -46.88
N ASP A 894 -13.49 -1.39 -46.14
CA ASP A 894 -12.18 -1.84 -46.62
C ASP A 894 -12.12 -3.37 -46.67
N TYR A 895 -12.54 -4.02 -45.58
CA TYR A 895 -12.58 -5.48 -45.46
C TYR A 895 -13.55 -6.14 -46.46
N ALA A 896 -14.66 -5.48 -46.78
CA ALA A 896 -15.62 -5.93 -47.80
C ALA A 896 -15.16 -5.72 -49.26
N ARG A 897 -14.17 -4.83 -49.51
CA ARG A 897 -13.77 -4.44 -50.88
C ARG A 897 -12.50 -5.11 -51.39
N ARG A 898 -11.55 -5.41 -50.50
CA ARG A 898 -10.40 -6.22 -50.86
C ARG A 898 -10.83 -7.66 -51.17
N ARG A 899 -10.12 -8.29 -52.10
CA ARG A 899 -10.15 -9.73 -52.35
C ARG A 899 -8.73 -10.23 -52.24
#